data_AF-A0A6A7AME3-F1
#
_entry.id   AF-A0A6A7AME3-F1
#
_cell.length_a   1.000
_cell.length_b   1.000
_cell.length_c   1.000
_cell.angle_alpha   90.00
_cell.angle_beta   90.00
_cell.angle_gamma   90.00
#
_symmetry.space_group_name_H-M   'P 1'
#
loop_
_entity.id
_entity.type
_entity.pdbx_description
1 polymer ?
#
loop_
_entity_poly.entity_id
_entity_poly.type
_entity_poly.pdbx_seq_one_letter_code
_entity_poly.pdbx_strand_id
1 'polypeptide(L)'
;LEDPQHHWVHVEYDAQAVHLNLLTAELLVNGLPLSRLPVQYTQHHLYASLLDKVPIEVTSAVEPGMEFSAMHPFHPKWCYNLSFGMEGSDMLILAARGGTKFDLVPSRIFENRLPTMFVADYFHWYDHNTGEVEFRPRDDPWASVSGLWRLKRYGASWRLQRVDTYLVSPASNTGSTISNILSPLELPLHIHILSRKSSILSIELPRRRLGFRHKQGDSKISSHQYKGMVIDTDQRMGTMSGLASVLVLKAEHGIEHRLALIPEGVVTYSRTTTGHVSVSTRLDTVCTTHAYQVDELLGRLIDNGSLQSKLFLCYLHALTSHCLPDVLTGHTGTEAALLILRSGAVSSFDVLTSANIGLLKSIARLTPGRIFYPSHKEVMQEVHWDKNLSSLSQHPGFYTAVDDLFSISKRTKLLHSSDVYVDPPKLDFLKLPLLERDMIRTSYVRVDGFGAEYHTRTFDQCYEVRASVADPQRGPRGAVAAELIFLRQATLHSPVHAHSLQSSLRTIHLHDATVRGHNAVLEPLTLRYNASWLAEPSSFLPDMWCNLHSWLATTPWYYNKFDLMIWLSTAAFAESADMDVIQALAAFYNCSDLAPVEIPSDASFDLAEGDSPALSTIQNLVQIYQPYEVCPEYDLPQLPGEQYWQWDRRRRTLFEM
;
A
#
# COMPACT_ATOMS: atom_id res chain seq x y z
N LEU A 1 -49.77 -40.11 9.60
CA LEU A 1 -51.00 -39.46 10.11
C LEU A 1 -51.86 -40.56 10.72
N GLU A 2 -52.18 -40.47 12.00
CA GLU A 2 -52.80 -41.52 12.84
C GLU A 2 -54.33 -41.38 12.99
N ASP A 3 -55.02 -40.79 12.01
CA ASP A 3 -56.50 -40.72 12.01
C ASP A 3 -57.05 -41.01 10.60
N PRO A 4 -58.03 -41.92 10.42
CA PRO A 4 -58.54 -42.31 9.11
C PRO A 4 -59.40 -41.19 8.52
N GLN A 5 -58.86 -40.49 7.52
CA GLN A 5 -59.60 -39.47 6.78
C GLN A 5 -60.61 -40.11 5.82
N HIS A 6 -61.88 -40.19 6.22
CA HIS A 6 -63.00 -40.80 5.47
C HIS A 6 -63.26 -40.27 4.04
N HIS A 7 -62.58 -39.20 3.62
CA HIS A 7 -62.71 -38.61 2.29
C HIS A 7 -61.70 -39.17 1.27
N TRP A 8 -60.77 -40.04 1.68
CA TRP A 8 -59.84 -40.74 0.79
C TRP A 8 -60.30 -42.18 0.55
N VAL A 9 -60.51 -42.54 -0.72
CA VAL A 9 -60.80 -43.91 -1.17
C VAL A 9 -59.50 -44.56 -1.63
N HIS A 10 -59.16 -45.73 -1.07
CA HIS A 10 -57.93 -46.46 -1.36
C HIS A 10 -58.22 -47.74 -2.16
N VAL A 11 -57.46 -47.98 -3.23
CA VAL A 11 -57.49 -49.20 -4.05
C VAL A 11 -56.06 -49.63 -4.38
N GLU A 12 -55.69 -50.87 -4.07
CA GLU A 12 -54.43 -51.46 -4.53
C GLU A 12 -54.62 -52.16 -5.87
N TYR A 13 -53.82 -51.78 -6.86
CA TYR A 13 -53.78 -52.43 -8.18
C TYR A 13 -52.32 -52.66 -8.59
N ASP A 14 -51.97 -53.92 -8.84
CA ASP A 14 -50.63 -54.36 -9.31
C ASP A 14 -49.45 -53.78 -8.49
N ALA A 15 -49.55 -53.90 -7.16
CA ALA A 15 -48.59 -53.38 -6.17
C ALA A 15 -48.46 -51.84 -6.09
N GLN A 16 -49.41 -51.09 -6.66
CA GLN A 16 -49.53 -49.64 -6.50
C GLN A 16 -50.79 -49.25 -5.71
N ALA A 17 -50.63 -48.37 -4.71
CA ALA A 17 -51.70 -47.90 -3.84
C ALA A 17 -52.33 -46.61 -4.40
N VAL A 18 -53.51 -46.70 -5.02
CA VAL A 18 -54.24 -45.57 -5.58
C VAL A 18 -55.16 -44.96 -4.51
N HIS A 19 -55.02 -43.66 -4.24
CA HIS A 19 -55.89 -42.91 -3.33
C HIS A 19 -56.66 -41.84 -4.11
N LEU A 20 -57.97 -41.79 -3.97
CA LEU A 20 -58.81 -40.76 -4.58
C LEU A 20 -59.50 -39.94 -3.48
N ASN A 21 -59.28 -38.63 -3.47
CA ASN A 21 -59.99 -37.72 -2.59
C ASN A 21 -61.37 -37.40 -3.17
N LEU A 22 -62.44 -37.83 -2.49
CA LEU A 22 -63.81 -37.63 -2.94
C LEU A 22 -64.26 -36.15 -2.90
N LEU A 23 -63.59 -35.31 -2.12
CA LEU A 23 -63.94 -33.88 -1.98
C LEU A 23 -63.19 -33.00 -2.97
N THR A 24 -61.91 -33.28 -3.23
CA THR A 24 -61.06 -32.48 -4.13
C THR A 24 -60.90 -33.08 -5.53
N ALA A 25 -61.36 -34.32 -5.74
CA ALA A 25 -61.09 -35.13 -6.92
C ALA A 25 -59.58 -35.37 -7.19
N GLU A 26 -58.72 -35.18 -6.17
CA GLU A 26 -57.29 -35.46 -6.27
C GLU A 26 -57.02 -36.96 -6.29
N LEU A 27 -56.29 -37.41 -7.33
CA LEU A 27 -55.84 -38.78 -7.49
C LEU A 27 -54.35 -38.88 -7.14
N LEU A 28 -54.04 -39.69 -6.12
CA LEU A 28 -52.69 -40.04 -5.72
C LEU A 28 -52.40 -41.50 -6.06
N VAL A 29 -51.17 -41.83 -6.44
CA VAL A 29 -50.68 -43.21 -6.60
C VAL A 29 -49.43 -43.30 -5.74
N ASN A 30 -49.40 -44.29 -4.86
CA ASN A 30 -48.41 -44.43 -3.78
C ASN A 30 -48.28 -43.16 -2.91
N GLY A 31 -49.39 -42.42 -2.74
CA GLY A 31 -49.43 -41.18 -1.95
C GLY A 31 -48.96 -39.92 -2.68
N LEU A 32 -48.67 -39.98 -4.00
CA LEU A 32 -48.19 -38.84 -4.80
C LEU A 32 -49.18 -38.45 -5.93
N PRO A 33 -49.40 -37.16 -6.21
CA PRO A 33 -50.33 -36.72 -7.26
C PRO A 33 -49.80 -37.00 -8.67
N LEU A 34 -50.56 -37.71 -9.53
CA LEU A 34 -50.12 -38.11 -10.89
C LEU A 34 -50.38 -37.11 -12.02
N SER A 35 -50.88 -35.90 -11.73
CA SER A 35 -51.21 -34.98 -12.82
C SER A 35 -50.13 -33.92 -13.05
N ARG A 36 -49.32 -33.61 -12.03
CA ARG A 36 -48.35 -32.51 -12.06
C ARG A 36 -47.16 -32.79 -11.17
N LEU A 37 -46.01 -32.24 -11.55
CA LEU A 37 -44.84 -32.22 -10.68
C LEU A 37 -45.17 -31.51 -9.35
N PRO A 38 -44.75 -32.05 -8.20
CA PRO A 38 -44.92 -31.40 -6.91
C PRO A 38 -44.31 -30.00 -6.86
N VAL A 39 -44.81 -29.18 -5.92
CA VAL A 39 -44.43 -27.76 -5.78
C VAL A 39 -42.91 -27.58 -5.67
N GLN A 40 -42.22 -28.49 -4.97
CA GLN A 40 -40.75 -28.47 -4.81
C GLN A 40 -39.98 -28.48 -6.14
N TYR A 41 -40.51 -29.11 -7.20
CA TYR A 41 -39.91 -29.10 -8.53
C TYR A 41 -40.29 -27.82 -9.29
N THR A 42 -41.58 -27.48 -9.30
CA THR A 42 -42.07 -26.32 -10.07
C THR A 42 -41.55 -24.97 -9.57
N GLN A 43 -41.23 -24.86 -8.28
CA GLN A 43 -40.60 -23.67 -7.68
C GLN A 43 -39.07 -23.68 -7.78
N HIS A 44 -38.46 -24.79 -8.21
CA HIS A 44 -37.02 -24.88 -8.34
C HIS A 44 -36.52 -23.96 -9.46
N HIS A 45 -35.41 -23.26 -9.23
CA HIS A 45 -34.83 -22.31 -10.18
C HIS A 45 -34.55 -22.94 -11.57
N LEU A 46 -34.13 -24.22 -11.63
CA LEU A 46 -33.89 -24.93 -12.90
C LEU A 46 -35.17 -25.11 -13.71
N TYR A 47 -36.32 -25.34 -13.07
CA TYR A 47 -37.58 -25.59 -13.76
C TYR A 47 -37.99 -24.39 -14.62
N ALA A 48 -37.93 -23.18 -14.04
CA ALA A 48 -38.21 -21.96 -14.78
C ALA A 48 -37.18 -21.70 -15.89
N SER A 49 -35.89 -21.97 -15.64
CA SER A 49 -34.82 -21.64 -16.59
C SER A 49 -34.67 -22.61 -17.76
N LEU A 50 -35.08 -23.88 -17.61
CA LEU A 50 -34.84 -24.94 -18.61
C LEU A 50 -36.13 -25.36 -19.35
N LEU A 51 -37.27 -25.29 -18.66
CA LEU A 51 -38.56 -25.78 -19.15
C LEU A 51 -39.55 -24.64 -19.43
N ASP A 52 -39.13 -23.38 -19.32
CA ASP A 52 -39.95 -22.17 -19.55
C ASP A 52 -41.29 -22.16 -18.79
N LYS A 53 -41.33 -22.80 -17.61
CA LYS A 53 -42.53 -22.97 -16.79
C LYS A 53 -43.70 -23.70 -17.49
N VAL A 54 -43.42 -24.46 -18.54
CA VAL A 54 -44.42 -25.30 -19.21
C VAL A 54 -44.87 -26.39 -18.24
N PRO A 55 -46.19 -26.55 -17.98
CA PRO A 55 -46.68 -27.61 -17.10
C PRO A 55 -46.40 -28.98 -17.73
N ILE A 56 -45.89 -29.91 -16.92
CA ILE A 56 -45.54 -31.27 -17.35
C ILE A 56 -46.41 -32.26 -16.59
N GLU A 57 -47.18 -33.05 -17.34
CA GLU A 57 -47.92 -34.20 -16.81
C GLU A 57 -46.97 -35.37 -16.57
N VAL A 58 -47.01 -35.94 -15.36
CA VAL A 58 -46.02 -36.91 -14.91
C VAL A 58 -46.65 -38.17 -14.33
N THR A 59 -45.99 -39.30 -14.49
CA THR A 59 -46.30 -40.58 -13.84
C THR A 59 -45.11 -41.05 -13.00
N SER A 60 -45.24 -42.16 -12.28
CA SER A 60 -44.15 -42.77 -11.53
C SER A 60 -43.00 -43.17 -12.45
N ALA A 61 -41.77 -42.77 -12.12
CA ALA A 61 -40.58 -43.17 -12.87
C ALA A 61 -40.14 -44.60 -12.53
N VAL A 62 -39.50 -45.26 -13.50
CA VAL A 62 -38.83 -46.58 -13.32
C VAL A 62 -37.30 -46.41 -13.23
N GLU A 63 -36.77 -45.26 -13.63
CA GLU A 63 -35.33 -44.99 -13.65
C GLU A 63 -34.78 -44.80 -12.22
N PRO A 64 -33.63 -45.41 -11.88
CA PRO A 64 -33.03 -45.26 -10.55
C PRO A 64 -32.74 -43.79 -10.20
N GLY A 65 -33.17 -43.37 -9.01
CA GLY A 65 -32.98 -41.98 -8.53
C GLY A 65 -33.98 -40.97 -9.09
N MET A 66 -34.92 -41.40 -9.95
CA MET A 66 -36.02 -40.56 -10.46
C MET A 66 -37.32 -40.98 -9.78
N GLU A 67 -38.16 -39.99 -9.45
CA GLU A 67 -39.47 -40.20 -8.85
C GLU A 67 -40.59 -40.08 -9.89
N PHE A 68 -40.42 -39.18 -10.86
CA PHE A 68 -41.45 -38.82 -11.83
C PHE A 68 -40.95 -38.92 -13.28
N SER A 69 -41.78 -39.38 -14.21
CA SER A 69 -41.49 -39.40 -15.65
C SER A 69 -42.62 -38.69 -16.41
N ALA A 70 -42.27 -37.86 -17.39
CA ALA A 70 -43.23 -37.17 -18.23
C ALA A 70 -44.06 -38.18 -19.05
N MET A 71 -45.38 -37.99 -19.10
CA MET A 71 -46.28 -38.86 -19.87
C MET A 71 -46.09 -38.71 -21.39
N HIS A 72 -45.63 -37.54 -21.82
CA HIS A 72 -45.45 -37.20 -23.23
C HIS A 72 -44.05 -36.63 -23.49
N PRO A 73 -43.50 -36.83 -24.71
CA PRO A 73 -42.25 -36.22 -25.10
C PRO A 73 -42.29 -34.69 -24.95
N PHE A 74 -41.28 -34.15 -24.30
CA PHE A 74 -41.11 -32.72 -24.11
C PHE A 74 -40.75 -32.04 -25.43
N HIS A 75 -41.58 -31.07 -25.79
CA HIS A 75 -41.45 -30.17 -26.93
C HIS A 75 -41.36 -30.86 -28.32
N PRO A 76 -42.20 -30.47 -29.32
CA PRO A 76 -42.29 -31.17 -30.61
C PRO A 76 -41.00 -31.14 -31.45
N LYS A 77 -40.11 -30.15 -31.23
CA LYS A 77 -38.81 -30.06 -31.93
C LYS A 77 -37.77 -31.06 -31.40
N TRP A 78 -37.78 -31.30 -30.08
CA TRP A 78 -36.69 -32.02 -29.42
C TRP A 78 -37.08 -33.45 -29.06
N CYS A 79 -38.35 -33.68 -28.73
CA CYS A 79 -38.92 -35.00 -28.45
C CYS A 79 -38.15 -35.79 -27.39
N TYR A 80 -37.79 -35.14 -26.27
CA TYR A 80 -37.13 -35.79 -25.14
C TYR A 80 -38.17 -36.32 -24.14
N ASN A 81 -38.06 -37.58 -23.74
CA ASN A 81 -38.79 -38.08 -22.58
C ASN A 81 -38.03 -37.66 -21.32
N LEU A 82 -38.67 -36.87 -20.47
CA LEU A 82 -38.04 -36.33 -19.27
C LEU A 82 -38.40 -37.15 -18.04
N SER A 83 -37.41 -37.43 -17.20
CA SER A 83 -37.59 -37.96 -15.85
C SER A 83 -37.01 -36.98 -14.83
N PHE A 84 -37.63 -36.92 -13.66
CA PHE A 84 -37.35 -35.96 -12.60
C PHE A 84 -37.13 -36.69 -11.28
N GLY A 85 -36.09 -36.26 -10.57
CA GLY A 85 -35.75 -36.74 -9.23
C GLY A 85 -35.30 -35.58 -8.35
N MET A 86 -35.21 -35.80 -7.05
CA MET A 86 -34.69 -34.79 -6.11
C MET A 86 -33.63 -35.41 -5.23
N GLU A 87 -32.43 -34.82 -5.19
CA GLU A 87 -31.35 -35.22 -4.29
C GLU A 87 -30.95 -34.03 -3.41
N GLY A 88 -31.46 -34.00 -2.18
CA GLY A 88 -31.29 -32.86 -1.27
C GLY A 88 -31.92 -31.60 -1.86
N SER A 89 -31.08 -30.63 -2.26
CA SER A 89 -31.51 -29.39 -2.91
C SER A 89 -31.38 -29.38 -4.43
N ASP A 90 -30.86 -30.45 -5.04
CA ASP A 90 -30.68 -30.54 -6.49
C ASP A 90 -31.86 -31.25 -7.15
N MET A 91 -32.48 -30.57 -8.12
CA MET A 91 -33.42 -31.19 -9.03
C MET A 91 -32.67 -31.98 -10.11
N LEU A 92 -32.82 -33.30 -10.09
CA LEU A 92 -32.28 -34.21 -11.10
C LEU A 92 -33.21 -34.23 -12.32
N ILE A 93 -32.64 -34.15 -13.51
CA ILE A 93 -33.38 -34.26 -14.77
C ILE A 93 -32.64 -35.22 -15.69
N LEU A 94 -33.32 -36.26 -16.13
CA LEU A 94 -32.84 -37.18 -17.16
C LEU A 94 -33.66 -36.97 -18.43
N ALA A 95 -32.98 -36.77 -19.55
CA ALA A 95 -33.59 -36.61 -20.86
C ALA A 95 -33.24 -37.79 -21.76
N ALA A 96 -34.23 -38.56 -22.18
CA ALA A 96 -34.06 -39.73 -23.02
C ALA A 96 -34.67 -39.52 -24.42
N ARG A 97 -33.93 -39.86 -25.47
CA ARG A 97 -34.40 -39.81 -26.86
C ARG A 97 -33.73 -40.88 -27.71
N GLY A 98 -34.51 -41.72 -28.40
CA GLY A 98 -33.98 -42.67 -29.39
C GLY A 98 -32.85 -43.57 -28.87
N GLY A 99 -32.91 -44.00 -27.61
CA GLY A 99 -31.88 -44.82 -26.97
C GLY A 99 -30.67 -44.06 -26.39
N THR A 100 -30.58 -42.75 -26.59
CA THR A 100 -29.61 -41.88 -25.90
C THR A 100 -30.23 -41.33 -24.61
N LYS A 101 -29.43 -41.28 -23.53
CA LYS A 101 -29.81 -40.72 -22.23
C LYS A 101 -28.84 -39.60 -21.85
N PHE A 102 -29.39 -38.50 -21.34
CA PHE A 102 -28.62 -37.36 -20.86
C PHE A 102 -29.03 -37.00 -19.44
N ASP A 103 -28.07 -36.91 -18.52
CA ASP A 103 -28.33 -36.37 -17.18
C ASP A 103 -27.93 -34.90 -17.10
N LEU A 104 -28.80 -34.09 -16.51
CA LEU A 104 -28.45 -32.71 -16.20
C LEU A 104 -27.48 -32.68 -15.01
N VAL A 105 -26.28 -32.19 -15.28
CA VAL A 105 -25.22 -32.01 -14.27
C VAL A 105 -25.41 -30.64 -13.61
N PRO A 106 -25.53 -30.57 -12.27
CA PRO A 106 -25.64 -29.31 -11.55
C PRO A 106 -24.45 -28.38 -11.80
N SER A 107 -24.71 -27.12 -12.13
CA SER A 107 -23.65 -26.14 -12.45
C SER A 107 -22.66 -25.93 -11.29
N ARG A 108 -23.10 -26.12 -10.05
CA ARG A 108 -22.26 -26.05 -8.83
C ARG A 108 -21.05 -26.99 -8.87
N ILE A 109 -21.13 -28.09 -9.62
CA ILE A 109 -20.02 -29.05 -9.77
C ILE A 109 -18.82 -28.42 -10.50
N PHE A 110 -19.08 -27.41 -11.34
CA PHE A 110 -18.08 -26.71 -12.13
C PHE A 110 -17.65 -25.37 -11.53
N GLU A 111 -18.32 -24.89 -10.47
CA GLU A 111 -17.96 -23.66 -9.79
C GLU A 111 -16.51 -23.71 -9.31
N ASN A 112 -15.79 -22.60 -9.49
CA ASN A 112 -14.37 -22.44 -9.18
C ASN A 112 -13.41 -23.40 -9.94
N ARG A 113 -13.91 -24.26 -10.83
CA ARG A 113 -13.11 -25.19 -11.65
C ARG A 113 -13.02 -24.75 -13.11
N LEU A 114 -14.09 -24.16 -13.62
CA LEU A 114 -14.18 -23.60 -14.97
C LEU A 114 -14.39 -22.08 -14.91
N PRO A 115 -14.04 -21.34 -15.98
CA PRO A 115 -14.38 -19.92 -16.06
C PRO A 115 -15.89 -19.71 -15.94
N THR A 116 -16.28 -18.62 -15.30
CA THR A 116 -17.68 -18.33 -14.92
C THR A 116 -18.63 -18.41 -16.10
N MET A 117 -18.20 -17.98 -17.30
CA MET A 117 -19.00 -18.07 -18.53
C MET A 117 -19.46 -19.50 -18.83
N PHE A 118 -18.57 -20.50 -18.68
CA PHE A 118 -18.89 -21.90 -18.97
C PHE A 118 -19.84 -22.53 -17.95
N VAL A 119 -19.95 -21.93 -16.76
CA VAL A 119 -20.85 -22.37 -15.69
C VAL A 119 -22.18 -21.64 -15.78
N ALA A 120 -22.14 -20.33 -15.99
CA ALA A 120 -23.29 -19.45 -15.96
C ALA A 120 -24.08 -19.46 -17.26
N ASP A 121 -23.46 -19.61 -18.43
CA ASP A 121 -24.14 -19.41 -19.73
C ASP A 121 -24.53 -20.72 -20.43
N TYR A 122 -24.30 -21.86 -19.78
CA TYR A 122 -24.54 -23.20 -20.32
C TYR A 122 -25.30 -24.09 -19.34
N PHE A 123 -26.13 -24.98 -19.89
CA PHE A 123 -26.57 -26.19 -19.21
C PHE A 123 -25.63 -27.35 -19.55
N HIS A 124 -25.41 -28.22 -18.58
CA HIS A 124 -24.40 -29.26 -18.65
C HIS A 124 -25.09 -30.63 -18.72
N TRP A 125 -25.03 -31.29 -19.86
CA TRP A 125 -25.71 -32.58 -20.09
C TRP A 125 -24.70 -33.72 -20.21
N TYR A 126 -24.72 -34.67 -19.27
CA TYR A 126 -23.88 -35.86 -19.32
C TYR A 126 -24.51 -36.93 -20.23
N ASP A 127 -23.86 -37.23 -21.34
CA ASP A 127 -24.27 -38.25 -22.29
C ASP A 127 -23.78 -39.63 -21.84
N HIS A 128 -24.72 -40.54 -21.56
CA HIS A 128 -24.44 -41.90 -21.11
C HIS A 128 -23.75 -42.76 -22.17
N ASN A 129 -23.96 -42.48 -23.45
CA ASN A 129 -23.42 -43.28 -24.54
C ASN A 129 -21.96 -42.93 -24.82
N THR A 130 -21.60 -41.65 -24.74
CA THR A 130 -20.23 -41.19 -25.01
C THR A 130 -19.41 -41.00 -23.74
N GLY A 131 -20.03 -40.89 -22.57
CA GLY A 131 -19.37 -40.59 -21.30
C GLY A 131 -18.82 -39.15 -21.23
N GLU A 132 -19.41 -38.23 -22.00
CA GLU A 132 -18.99 -36.83 -22.15
C GLU A 132 -20.03 -35.88 -21.57
N VAL A 133 -19.62 -34.71 -21.09
CA VAL A 133 -20.58 -33.64 -20.72
C VAL A 133 -20.66 -32.62 -21.85
N GLU A 134 -21.85 -32.45 -22.42
CA GLU A 134 -22.17 -31.42 -23.41
C GLU A 134 -22.54 -30.10 -22.71
N PHE A 135 -21.86 -29.02 -23.11
CA PHE A 135 -22.17 -27.68 -22.66
C PHE A 135 -23.10 -27.07 -23.71
N ARG A 136 -24.40 -27.06 -23.43
CA ARG A 136 -25.45 -26.51 -24.31
C ARG A 136 -25.78 -25.07 -23.88
N PRO A 137 -25.73 -24.07 -24.78
CA PRO A 137 -26.03 -22.68 -24.42
C PRO A 137 -27.41 -22.55 -23.80
N ARG A 138 -27.60 -21.61 -22.86
CA ARG A 138 -28.93 -21.37 -22.27
C ARG A 138 -30.00 -20.96 -23.28
N ASP A 139 -29.60 -20.31 -24.38
CA ASP A 139 -30.52 -19.91 -25.45
C ASP A 139 -31.02 -21.10 -26.30
N ASP A 140 -30.31 -22.24 -26.27
CA ASP A 140 -30.73 -23.47 -26.94
C ASP A 140 -30.31 -24.70 -26.12
N PRO A 141 -30.99 -24.93 -24.97
CA PRO A 141 -30.49 -25.85 -23.94
C PRO A 141 -30.70 -27.34 -24.30
N TRP A 142 -31.45 -27.62 -25.37
CA TRP A 142 -31.83 -28.95 -25.81
C TRP A 142 -31.13 -29.40 -27.09
N ALA A 143 -30.53 -28.48 -27.85
CA ALA A 143 -29.84 -28.83 -29.09
C ALA A 143 -28.51 -29.53 -28.85
N SER A 144 -28.38 -30.75 -29.36
CA SER A 144 -27.09 -31.44 -29.49
C SER A 144 -26.57 -31.28 -30.92
N VAL A 145 -25.77 -30.22 -31.13
CA VAL A 145 -25.19 -29.87 -32.44
C VAL A 145 -23.70 -30.18 -32.52
N SER A 146 -23.20 -30.40 -33.73
CA SER A 146 -21.76 -30.50 -33.97
C SER A 146 -21.10 -29.14 -33.69
N GLY A 147 -20.12 -29.12 -32.78
CA GLY A 147 -19.39 -27.89 -32.41
C GLY A 147 -19.67 -27.34 -31.01
N LEU A 148 -20.43 -28.04 -30.18
CA LEU A 148 -20.54 -27.72 -28.75
C LEU A 148 -19.21 -27.91 -28.01
N TRP A 149 -19.06 -27.20 -26.89
CA TRP A 149 -18.03 -27.52 -25.91
C TRP A 149 -18.37 -28.85 -25.24
N ARG A 150 -17.40 -29.76 -25.17
CA ARG A 150 -17.56 -31.08 -24.58
C ARG A 150 -16.45 -31.36 -23.59
N LEU A 151 -16.82 -31.80 -22.40
CA LEU A 151 -15.90 -32.26 -21.37
C LEU A 151 -15.70 -33.76 -21.55
N LYS A 152 -14.50 -34.16 -21.98
CA LYS A 152 -14.15 -35.55 -22.26
C LYS A 152 -13.12 -36.06 -21.27
N ARG A 153 -13.16 -37.36 -20.97
CA ARG A 153 -12.08 -38.02 -20.22
C ARG A 153 -10.86 -38.21 -21.13
N TYR A 154 -9.68 -37.89 -20.60
CA TYR A 154 -8.39 -38.12 -21.21
C TYR A 154 -7.45 -38.73 -20.16
N GLY A 155 -7.36 -40.05 -20.15
CA GLY A 155 -6.69 -40.79 -19.07
C GLY A 155 -7.41 -40.57 -17.73
N ALA A 156 -6.66 -40.16 -16.71
CA ALA A 156 -7.19 -39.83 -15.38
C ALA A 156 -7.76 -38.41 -15.27
N SER A 157 -7.67 -37.58 -16.31
CA SER A 157 -8.06 -36.17 -16.28
C SER A 157 -9.25 -35.87 -17.19
N TRP A 158 -9.93 -34.75 -16.95
CA TRP A 158 -10.98 -34.24 -17.83
C TRP A 158 -10.46 -33.07 -18.67
N ARG A 159 -10.90 -32.97 -19.92
CA ARG A 159 -10.52 -31.91 -20.85
C ARG A 159 -11.76 -31.31 -21.49
N LEU A 160 -11.93 -30.00 -21.36
CA LEU A 160 -13.00 -29.26 -22.04
C LEU A 160 -12.50 -28.84 -23.43
N GLN A 161 -13.18 -29.29 -24.48
CA GLN A 161 -12.75 -29.08 -25.86
C GLN A 161 -13.91 -28.73 -26.78
N ARG A 162 -13.62 -27.93 -27.81
CA ARG A 162 -14.54 -27.60 -28.90
C ARG A 162 -13.76 -27.70 -30.21
N VAL A 163 -14.11 -28.67 -31.04
CA VAL A 163 -13.40 -28.98 -32.30
C VAL A 163 -11.90 -29.16 -32.00
N ASP A 164 -11.04 -28.24 -32.47
CA ASP A 164 -9.57 -28.27 -32.27
C ASP A 164 -9.08 -27.28 -31.19
N THR A 165 -9.99 -26.77 -30.36
CA THR A 165 -9.69 -25.83 -29.27
C THR A 165 -9.89 -26.50 -27.92
N TYR A 166 -8.95 -26.31 -27.01
CA TYR A 166 -8.96 -26.85 -25.65
C TYR A 166 -8.93 -25.71 -24.64
N LEU A 167 -9.74 -25.79 -23.58
CA LEU A 167 -9.65 -24.86 -22.47
C LEU A 167 -8.50 -25.28 -21.54
N VAL A 168 -7.59 -24.36 -21.25
CA VAL A 168 -6.58 -24.53 -20.21
C VAL A 168 -7.25 -24.25 -18.86
N SER A 169 -7.15 -25.19 -17.94
CA SER A 169 -7.74 -25.04 -16.60
C SER A 169 -7.16 -23.83 -15.87
N PRO A 170 -7.99 -22.96 -15.26
CA PRO A 170 -7.52 -21.85 -14.42
C PRO A 170 -6.61 -22.30 -13.28
N ALA A 171 -6.85 -23.50 -12.73
CA ALA A 171 -6.06 -24.08 -11.64
C ALA A 171 -4.74 -24.74 -12.10
N SER A 172 -4.51 -24.89 -13.41
CA SER A 172 -3.25 -25.43 -13.93
C SER A 172 -2.11 -24.43 -13.73
N ASN A 173 -0.85 -24.90 -13.76
CA ASN A 173 0.31 -24.02 -13.65
C ASN A 173 0.29 -22.91 -14.72
N THR A 174 0.01 -23.26 -15.98
CA THR A 174 -0.13 -22.30 -17.08
C THR A 174 -1.27 -21.32 -16.85
N GLY A 175 -2.44 -21.83 -16.41
CA GLY A 175 -3.62 -21.01 -16.13
C GLY A 175 -3.38 -20.00 -15.02
N SER A 176 -2.81 -20.45 -13.91
CA SER A 176 -2.47 -19.62 -12.75
C SER A 176 -1.41 -18.57 -13.11
N THR A 177 -0.36 -18.95 -13.84
CA THR A 177 0.70 -18.02 -14.26
C THR A 177 0.16 -16.89 -15.13
N ILE A 178 -0.61 -17.22 -16.17
CA ILE A 178 -1.22 -16.21 -17.05
C ILE A 178 -2.22 -15.35 -16.29
N SER A 179 -3.02 -15.95 -15.41
CA SER A 179 -3.98 -15.21 -14.59
C SER A 179 -3.30 -14.24 -13.64
N ASN A 180 -2.15 -14.59 -13.07
CA ASN A 180 -1.37 -13.69 -12.22
C ASN A 180 -0.79 -12.52 -13.00
N ILE A 181 -0.27 -12.75 -14.22
CA ILE A 181 0.22 -11.69 -15.11
C ILE A 181 -0.90 -10.69 -15.45
N LEU A 182 -2.11 -11.20 -15.70
CA LEU A 182 -3.27 -10.38 -16.10
C LEU A 182 -4.18 -9.97 -14.94
N SER A 183 -3.77 -10.28 -13.70
CA SER A 183 -4.49 -9.92 -12.48
C SER A 183 -4.71 -8.41 -12.30
N PRO A 184 -3.89 -7.49 -12.86
CA PRO A 184 -4.22 -6.06 -12.81
C PRO A 184 -5.48 -5.68 -13.58
N LEU A 185 -5.94 -6.51 -14.52
CA LEU A 185 -7.06 -6.21 -15.43
C LEU A 185 -8.31 -7.07 -15.20
N GLU A 186 -8.17 -8.33 -14.76
CA GLU A 186 -9.29 -9.25 -14.66
C GLU A 186 -9.12 -10.33 -13.59
N LEU A 187 -10.24 -10.84 -13.06
CA LEU A 187 -10.27 -11.96 -12.12
C LEU A 187 -9.98 -13.30 -12.82
N PRO A 188 -9.28 -14.25 -12.17
CA PRO A 188 -8.86 -15.52 -12.80
C PRO A 188 -9.98 -16.31 -13.48
N LEU A 189 -11.16 -16.40 -12.85
CA LEU A 189 -12.31 -17.13 -13.40
C LEU A 189 -13.00 -16.43 -14.58
N HIS A 190 -12.59 -15.20 -14.92
CA HIS A 190 -13.07 -14.45 -16.07
C HIS A 190 -12.04 -14.36 -17.20
N ILE A 191 -10.90 -15.03 -17.05
CA ILE A 191 -9.85 -15.14 -18.08
C ILE A 191 -10.02 -16.49 -18.79
N HIS A 192 -10.17 -16.44 -20.11
CA HIS A 192 -10.31 -17.63 -20.94
C HIS A 192 -8.98 -17.92 -21.64
N ILE A 193 -8.37 -19.05 -21.30
CA ILE A 193 -7.09 -19.47 -21.89
C ILE A 193 -7.36 -20.66 -22.79
N LEU A 194 -7.27 -20.45 -24.10
CA LEU A 194 -7.63 -21.42 -25.12
C LEU A 194 -6.36 -21.88 -25.85
N SER A 195 -6.10 -23.18 -25.85
CA SER A 195 -5.03 -23.79 -26.61
C SER A 195 -5.58 -24.38 -27.91
N ARG A 196 -4.93 -24.10 -29.05
CA ARG A 196 -5.22 -24.74 -30.33
C ARG A 196 -4.09 -25.70 -30.70
N LYS A 197 -4.37 -26.69 -31.57
CA LYS A 197 -3.37 -27.65 -32.09
C LYS A 197 -2.11 -26.99 -32.67
N SER A 198 -2.16 -25.72 -33.05
CA SER A 198 -1.04 -24.95 -33.60
C SER A 198 0.01 -24.48 -32.57
N SER A 199 0.00 -25.00 -31.33
CA SER A 199 0.87 -24.53 -30.23
C SER A 199 0.76 -23.03 -29.92
N ILE A 200 -0.41 -22.47 -30.17
CA ILE A 200 -0.73 -21.07 -29.88
C ILE A 200 -1.79 -21.05 -28.78
N LEU A 201 -1.50 -20.32 -27.71
CA LEU A 201 -2.46 -19.96 -26.68
C LEU A 201 -3.13 -18.64 -27.06
N SER A 202 -4.46 -18.65 -27.10
CA SER A 202 -5.31 -17.47 -27.17
C SER A 202 -5.82 -17.17 -25.77
N ILE A 203 -5.56 -15.97 -25.26
CA ILE A 203 -5.99 -15.54 -23.93
C ILE A 203 -7.02 -14.45 -24.14
N GLU A 204 -8.23 -14.64 -23.66
CA GLU A 204 -9.35 -13.73 -23.87
C GLU A 204 -9.87 -13.24 -22.53
N LEU A 205 -10.09 -11.92 -22.43
CA LEU A 205 -10.71 -11.24 -21.30
C LEU A 205 -12.03 -10.65 -21.81
N PRO A 206 -13.12 -11.44 -21.89
CA PRO A 206 -14.32 -11.04 -22.61
C PRO A 206 -14.96 -9.76 -22.05
N ARG A 207 -14.99 -9.61 -20.72
CA ARG A 207 -15.54 -8.43 -20.03
C ARG A 207 -14.75 -7.16 -20.31
N ARG A 208 -13.45 -7.27 -20.61
CA ARG A 208 -12.56 -6.15 -20.96
C ARG A 208 -12.42 -5.93 -22.46
N ARG A 209 -12.94 -6.85 -23.27
CA ARG A 209 -12.75 -6.88 -24.74
C ARG A 209 -11.26 -6.86 -25.12
N LEU A 210 -10.41 -7.44 -24.27
CA LEU A 210 -8.97 -7.58 -24.49
C LEU A 210 -8.65 -9.03 -24.83
N GLY A 211 -7.67 -9.21 -25.71
CA GLY A 211 -7.16 -10.49 -26.14
C GLY A 211 -5.66 -10.46 -26.25
N PHE A 212 -5.03 -11.57 -25.92
CA PHE A 212 -3.59 -11.77 -26.00
C PHE A 212 -3.29 -13.11 -26.66
N ARG A 213 -2.06 -13.24 -27.17
CA ARG A 213 -1.58 -14.44 -27.82
C ARG A 213 -0.18 -14.78 -27.33
N HIS A 214 0.03 -16.06 -27.05
CA HIS A 214 1.33 -16.61 -26.72
C HIS A 214 1.63 -17.82 -27.60
N LYS A 215 2.84 -17.87 -28.17
CA LYS A 215 3.31 -18.98 -28.99
C LYS A 215 4.28 -19.83 -28.17
N GLN A 216 4.13 -21.15 -28.23
CA GLN A 216 5.03 -22.06 -27.52
C GLN A 216 6.49 -21.81 -27.92
N GLY A 217 7.37 -21.69 -26.91
CA GLY A 217 8.80 -21.42 -27.07
C GLY A 217 9.17 -19.94 -27.12
N ASP A 218 8.17 -19.04 -27.19
CA ASP A 218 8.39 -17.61 -27.04
C ASP A 218 8.43 -17.22 -25.55
N SER A 219 9.11 -16.14 -25.19
CA SER A 219 9.05 -15.55 -23.85
C SER A 219 8.01 -14.43 -23.75
N LYS A 220 7.41 -14.03 -24.87
CA LYS A 220 6.52 -12.87 -24.96
C LYS A 220 5.05 -13.26 -25.03
N ILE A 221 4.20 -12.35 -24.54
CA ILE A 221 2.75 -12.40 -24.71
C ILE A 221 2.36 -11.16 -25.50
N SER A 222 1.81 -11.35 -26.69
CA SER A 222 1.43 -10.28 -27.63
C SER A 222 -0.02 -9.86 -27.46
N SER A 223 -0.31 -8.56 -27.58
CA SER A 223 -1.68 -8.04 -27.56
C SER A 223 -2.35 -8.23 -28.92
N HIS A 224 -3.65 -8.53 -28.91
CA HIS A 224 -4.46 -8.61 -30.12
C HIS A 224 -4.98 -7.24 -30.56
N GLN A 225 -5.42 -6.41 -29.62
CA GLN A 225 -5.97 -5.07 -29.89
C GLN A 225 -4.85 -4.09 -30.25
N TYR A 226 -3.74 -4.12 -29.52
CA TYR A 226 -2.59 -3.26 -29.75
C TYR A 226 -1.52 -4.02 -30.55
N LYS A 227 -1.69 -4.04 -31.88
CA LYS A 227 -0.80 -4.79 -32.78
C LYS A 227 0.66 -4.32 -32.63
N GLY A 228 1.58 -5.28 -32.59
CA GLY A 228 3.01 -5.01 -32.40
C GLY A 228 3.40 -4.67 -30.96
N MET A 229 2.49 -4.80 -30.00
CA MET A 229 2.78 -4.59 -28.58
C MET A 229 2.77 -5.93 -27.82
N VAL A 230 3.69 -6.07 -26.87
CA VAL A 230 3.83 -7.21 -25.97
C VAL A 230 3.75 -6.75 -24.52
N ILE A 231 3.39 -7.65 -23.61
CA ILE A 231 3.41 -7.36 -22.17
C ILE A 231 4.86 -7.03 -21.76
N ASP A 232 5.05 -5.89 -21.12
CA ASP A 232 6.36 -5.46 -20.67
C ASP A 232 6.80 -6.25 -19.43
N THR A 233 8.07 -6.60 -19.36
CA THR A 233 8.66 -7.19 -18.16
C THR A 233 8.83 -6.14 -17.07
N ASP A 234 9.05 -4.87 -17.45
CA ASP A 234 9.02 -3.75 -16.53
C ASP A 234 7.61 -3.14 -16.48
N GLN A 235 6.92 -3.31 -15.36
CA GLN A 235 5.57 -2.78 -15.14
C GLN A 235 5.59 -1.37 -14.52
N ARG A 236 6.75 -0.75 -14.31
CA ARG A 236 6.86 0.60 -13.76
C ARG A 236 6.65 1.64 -14.85
N MET A 237 5.72 2.57 -14.64
CA MET A 237 5.48 3.69 -15.55
C MET A 237 6.39 4.90 -15.29
N GLY A 238 7.09 4.93 -14.15
CA GLY A 238 7.80 6.11 -13.66
C GLY A 238 6.87 7.16 -13.01
N THR A 239 5.57 6.88 -12.88
CA THR A 239 4.58 7.69 -12.17
C THR A 239 3.51 6.82 -11.53
N MET A 240 2.69 7.40 -10.65
CA MET A 240 1.62 6.73 -9.91
C MET A 240 2.13 5.55 -9.10
N SER A 241 3.24 5.79 -8.40
CA SER A 241 3.89 4.80 -7.54
C SER A 241 2.91 4.30 -6.47
N GLY A 242 2.54 3.01 -6.54
CA GLY A 242 1.53 2.40 -5.67
C GLY A 242 0.25 1.97 -6.38
N LEU A 243 0.06 2.31 -7.67
CA LEU A 243 -1.04 1.77 -8.47
C LEU A 243 -0.81 0.30 -8.83
N ALA A 244 -1.66 -0.58 -8.31
CA ALA A 244 -1.60 -2.02 -8.56
C ALA A 244 -2.41 -2.46 -9.80
N SER A 245 -3.48 -1.75 -10.14
CA SER A 245 -4.35 -2.07 -11.27
C SER A 245 -3.86 -1.43 -12.56
N VAL A 246 -2.67 -1.81 -13.01
CA VAL A 246 -2.10 -1.39 -14.29
C VAL A 246 -1.36 -2.54 -14.96
N LEU A 247 -1.54 -2.68 -16.28
CA LEU A 247 -0.74 -3.56 -17.12
C LEU A 247 -0.03 -2.74 -18.19
N VAL A 248 1.29 -2.73 -18.17
CA VAL A 248 2.13 -2.02 -19.14
C VAL A 248 2.48 -2.95 -20.30
N LEU A 249 2.28 -2.44 -21.51
CA LEU A 249 2.74 -3.04 -22.76
C LEU A 249 3.89 -2.22 -23.33
N LYS A 250 4.73 -2.86 -24.15
CA LYS A 250 5.77 -2.21 -24.93
C LYS A 250 5.75 -2.65 -26.39
N ALA A 251 6.26 -1.81 -27.28
CA ALA A 251 6.49 -2.19 -28.67
C ALA A 251 7.43 -3.40 -28.74
N GLU A 252 7.09 -4.38 -29.58
CA GLU A 252 7.89 -5.59 -29.77
C GLU A 252 9.20 -5.29 -30.52
N HIS A 253 9.14 -4.36 -31.46
CA HIS A 253 10.22 -3.94 -32.33
C HIS A 253 10.20 -2.40 -32.47
N GLY A 254 11.37 -1.76 -32.47
CA GLY A 254 11.50 -0.32 -32.70
C GLY A 254 11.66 0.52 -31.43
N ILE A 255 11.32 1.81 -31.54
CA ILE A 255 11.40 2.81 -30.45
C ILE A 255 10.53 2.37 -29.28
N GLU A 256 11.01 2.59 -28.05
CA GLU A 256 10.35 2.27 -26.78
C GLU A 256 9.03 3.04 -26.60
N HIS A 257 8.00 2.65 -27.34
CA HIS A 257 6.63 3.07 -27.09
C HIS A 257 6.02 2.14 -26.05
N ARG A 258 5.65 2.71 -24.90
CA ARG A 258 4.99 1.99 -23.81
C ARG A 258 3.55 2.44 -23.67
N LEU A 259 2.67 1.52 -23.31
CA LEU A 259 1.23 1.73 -23.18
C LEU A 259 0.75 1.15 -21.85
N ALA A 260 0.16 1.97 -21.00
CA ALA A 260 -0.42 1.55 -19.73
C ALA A 260 -1.91 1.30 -19.89
N LEU A 261 -2.34 0.07 -19.62
CA LEU A 261 -3.75 -0.32 -19.56
C LEU A 261 -4.24 -0.25 -18.13
N ILE A 262 -5.21 0.62 -17.86
CA ILE A 262 -5.74 0.87 -16.51
C ILE A 262 -7.27 0.67 -16.53
N PRO A 263 -7.82 -0.27 -15.75
CA PRO A 263 -9.25 -0.48 -15.67
C PRO A 263 -9.93 0.61 -14.82
N GLU A 264 -11.02 1.18 -15.34
CA GLU A 264 -11.87 2.14 -14.64
C GLU A 264 -13.02 1.42 -13.94
N GLY A 265 -13.10 1.63 -12.62
CA GLY A 265 -14.13 1.11 -11.74
C GLY A 265 -14.04 1.78 -10.38
N VAL A 266 -14.62 1.17 -9.35
CA VAL A 266 -14.51 1.65 -7.97
C VAL A 266 -13.07 1.48 -7.49
N VAL A 267 -12.40 2.61 -7.19
CA VAL A 267 -11.02 2.63 -6.69
C VAL A 267 -11.03 2.43 -5.18
N THR A 268 -10.17 1.53 -4.72
CA THR A 268 -9.88 1.25 -3.32
C THR A 268 -8.42 1.56 -3.02
N TYR A 269 -8.16 2.14 -1.85
CA TYR A 269 -6.80 2.50 -1.45
C TYR A 269 -6.59 2.29 0.05
N SER A 270 -5.36 1.96 0.42
CA SER A 270 -4.95 1.79 1.82
C SER A 270 -3.49 2.15 2.02
N ARG A 271 -3.16 2.61 3.23
CA ARG A 271 -1.78 2.92 3.59
C ARG A 271 -0.99 1.62 3.84
N THR A 272 0.16 1.49 3.20
CA THR A 272 1.08 0.37 3.42
C THR A 272 1.88 0.57 4.71
N THR A 273 2.48 -0.51 5.22
CA THR A 273 3.38 -0.48 6.38
C THR A 273 4.61 0.40 6.15
N THR A 274 5.05 0.53 4.89
CA THR A 274 6.17 1.37 4.46
C THR A 274 5.80 2.85 4.31
N GLY A 275 4.52 3.22 4.49
CA GLY A 275 4.04 4.60 4.49
C GLY A 275 3.54 5.13 3.15
N HIS A 276 3.68 4.37 2.05
CA HIS A 276 3.08 4.70 0.74
C HIS A 276 1.61 4.27 0.67
N VAL A 277 0.87 4.73 -0.34
CA VAL A 277 -0.54 4.34 -0.56
C VAL A 277 -0.58 3.29 -1.67
N SER A 278 -1.22 2.15 -1.39
CA SER A 278 -1.56 1.16 -2.42
C SER A 278 -2.92 1.51 -2.99
N VAL A 279 -3.02 1.62 -4.31
CA VAL A 279 -4.24 2.00 -5.04
C VAL A 279 -4.60 0.87 -6.00
N SER A 280 -5.84 0.41 -5.97
CA SER A 280 -6.34 -0.66 -6.84
C SER A 280 -7.78 -0.40 -7.26
N THR A 281 -8.16 -0.92 -8.42
CA THR A 281 -9.53 -0.89 -8.91
C THR A 281 -10.21 -2.22 -8.61
N ARG A 282 -11.43 -2.17 -8.05
CA ARG A 282 -12.30 -3.32 -7.88
C ARG A 282 -12.74 -3.89 -9.23
N LEU A 283 -12.09 -4.98 -9.65
CA LEU A 283 -12.24 -5.58 -10.98
C LEU A 283 -13.69 -6.04 -11.29
N ASP A 284 -14.48 -6.39 -10.27
CA ASP A 284 -15.90 -6.71 -10.42
C ASP A 284 -16.72 -5.52 -10.92
N THR A 285 -16.34 -4.30 -10.54
CA THR A 285 -17.04 -3.04 -10.88
C THR A 285 -16.56 -2.36 -12.16
N VAL A 286 -15.53 -2.91 -12.81
CA VAL A 286 -14.88 -2.23 -13.94
C VAL A 286 -15.81 -2.17 -15.14
N CYS A 287 -15.99 -0.97 -15.71
CA CYS A 287 -16.83 -0.73 -16.88
C CYS A 287 -16.02 -0.65 -18.18
N THR A 288 -14.81 -0.09 -18.11
CA THR A 288 -13.94 0.12 -19.27
C THR A 288 -12.46 0.02 -18.88
N THR A 289 -11.58 -0.14 -19.87
CA THR A 289 -10.13 -0.09 -19.69
C THR A 289 -9.57 1.03 -20.53
N HIS A 290 -8.92 2.00 -19.89
CA HIS A 290 -8.25 3.10 -20.57
C HIS A 290 -6.84 2.69 -20.96
N ALA A 291 -6.39 3.19 -22.11
CA ALA A 291 -5.03 3.00 -22.58
C ALA A 291 -4.34 4.36 -22.61
N TYR A 292 -3.31 4.50 -21.80
CA TYR A 292 -2.50 5.71 -21.69
C TYR A 292 -1.14 5.45 -22.33
N GLN A 293 -0.79 6.23 -23.34
CA GLN A 293 0.54 6.16 -23.93
C GLN A 293 1.54 6.85 -23.00
N VAL A 294 2.64 6.16 -22.70
CA VAL A 294 3.74 6.71 -21.91
C VAL A 294 4.65 7.50 -22.85
N ASP A 295 4.72 8.81 -22.63
CA ASP A 295 5.57 9.74 -23.36
C ASP A 295 6.71 10.17 -22.43
N GLU A 296 7.83 9.45 -22.51
CA GLU A 296 9.02 9.71 -21.68
C GLU A 296 9.77 10.97 -22.10
N LEU A 297 9.57 11.45 -23.34
CA LEU A 297 10.24 12.65 -23.85
C LEU A 297 9.62 13.93 -23.31
N LEU A 298 8.28 13.97 -23.22
CA LEU A 298 7.55 15.09 -22.62
C LEU A 298 7.15 14.85 -21.16
N GLY A 299 7.45 13.66 -20.62
CA GLY A 299 7.19 13.31 -19.23
C GLY A 299 5.70 13.24 -18.90
N ARG A 300 4.88 12.59 -19.74
CA ARG A 300 3.42 12.60 -19.57
C ARG A 300 2.75 11.29 -19.98
N LEU A 301 1.53 11.10 -19.48
CA LEU A 301 0.63 10.04 -19.91
C LEU A 301 -0.42 10.64 -20.85
N ILE A 302 -0.45 10.16 -22.10
CA ILE A 302 -1.38 10.63 -23.13
C ILE A 302 -2.63 9.76 -23.07
N ASP A 303 -3.77 10.38 -22.74
CA ASP A 303 -5.08 9.74 -22.66
C ASP A 303 -5.76 9.57 -24.04
N ASN A 304 -6.97 9.00 -24.05
CA ASN A 304 -7.76 8.77 -25.27
C ASN A 304 -8.53 10.00 -25.79
N GLY A 305 -8.31 11.18 -25.20
CA GLY A 305 -8.98 12.44 -25.51
C GLY A 305 -10.28 12.67 -24.73
N SER A 306 -10.85 11.65 -24.11
CA SER A 306 -12.12 11.78 -23.37
C SER A 306 -11.92 12.46 -22.02
N LEU A 307 -12.89 13.30 -21.64
CA LEU A 307 -12.91 13.93 -20.31
C LEU A 307 -12.89 12.88 -19.19
N GLN A 308 -13.61 11.76 -19.37
CA GLN A 308 -13.66 10.69 -18.37
C GLN A 308 -12.28 10.08 -18.11
N SER A 309 -11.52 9.78 -19.18
CA SER A 309 -10.16 9.25 -19.06
C SER A 309 -9.23 10.25 -18.36
N LYS A 310 -9.30 11.54 -18.71
CA LYS A 310 -8.51 12.60 -18.05
C LYS A 310 -8.83 12.73 -16.56
N LEU A 311 -10.12 12.74 -16.19
CA LEU A 311 -10.53 12.83 -14.79
C LEU A 311 -10.13 11.58 -14.00
N PHE A 312 -10.22 10.40 -14.59
CA PHE A 312 -9.78 9.17 -13.95
C PHE A 312 -8.26 9.17 -13.74
N LEU A 313 -7.48 9.58 -14.74
CA LEU A 313 -6.04 9.76 -14.63
C LEU A 313 -5.66 10.77 -13.54
N CYS A 314 -6.33 11.93 -13.51
CA CYS A 314 -6.19 12.94 -12.47
C CYS A 314 -6.43 12.36 -11.07
N TYR A 315 -7.49 11.58 -10.90
CA TYR A 315 -7.83 10.97 -9.62
C TYR A 315 -6.76 9.98 -9.16
N LEU A 316 -6.22 9.15 -10.07
CA LEU A 316 -5.16 8.21 -9.74
C LEU A 316 -3.84 8.89 -9.35
N HIS A 317 -3.41 9.94 -10.06
CA HIS A 317 -2.25 10.74 -9.67
C HIS A 317 -2.42 11.33 -8.27
N ALA A 318 -3.60 11.89 -7.96
CA ALA A 318 -3.85 12.48 -6.64
C ALA A 318 -3.74 11.43 -5.51
N LEU A 319 -4.30 10.24 -5.71
CA LEU A 319 -4.26 9.15 -4.73
C LEU A 319 -2.86 8.59 -4.50
N THR A 320 -2.00 8.60 -5.52
CA THR A 320 -0.65 8.03 -5.49
C THR A 320 0.43 9.08 -5.18
N SER A 321 0.05 10.26 -4.71
CA SER A 321 0.99 11.34 -4.38
C SER A 321 1.95 10.97 -3.24
N HIS A 322 3.20 11.43 -3.40
CA HIS A 322 4.28 11.22 -2.44
C HIS A 322 5.12 12.51 -2.29
N CYS A 323 6.03 12.54 -1.31
CA CYS A 323 6.89 13.71 -1.08
C CYS A 323 7.96 13.90 -2.15
N LEU A 324 8.29 12.84 -2.88
CA LEU A 324 9.21 12.89 -4.01
C LEU A 324 8.41 13.01 -5.30
N PRO A 325 8.83 13.89 -6.24
CA PRO A 325 8.26 13.92 -7.57
C PRO A 325 8.41 12.57 -8.29
N ASP A 326 7.42 12.24 -9.12
CA ASP A 326 7.46 11.08 -9.98
C ASP A 326 8.53 11.27 -11.07
N VAL A 327 9.27 10.20 -11.39
CA VAL A 327 10.39 10.24 -12.34
C VAL A 327 9.93 10.62 -13.75
N LEU A 328 8.75 10.13 -14.17
CA LEU A 328 8.20 10.42 -15.48
C LEU A 328 7.76 11.88 -15.60
N THR A 329 6.96 12.36 -14.65
CA THR A 329 6.30 13.68 -14.77
C THR A 329 7.13 14.82 -14.20
N GLY A 330 8.14 14.54 -13.37
CA GLY A 330 8.87 15.56 -12.62
C GLY A 330 8.02 16.28 -11.57
N HIS A 331 6.81 15.78 -11.31
CA HIS A 331 5.83 16.38 -10.41
C HIS A 331 5.37 15.37 -9.36
N THR A 332 4.97 15.85 -8.19
CA THR A 332 4.25 14.99 -7.24
C THR A 332 2.90 14.59 -7.82
N GLY A 333 2.32 13.48 -7.35
CA GLY A 333 1.00 13.05 -7.81
C GLY A 333 -0.09 14.11 -7.63
N THR A 334 -0.01 14.92 -6.56
CA THR A 334 -0.94 16.04 -6.32
C THR A 334 -0.75 17.15 -7.35
N GLU A 335 0.49 17.52 -7.65
CA GLU A 335 0.81 18.52 -8.68
C GLU A 335 0.35 18.06 -10.07
N ALA A 336 0.68 16.82 -10.46
CA ALA A 336 0.27 16.25 -11.74
C ALA A 336 -1.27 16.21 -11.87
N ALA A 337 -1.98 15.83 -10.81
CA ALA A 337 -3.43 15.84 -10.78
C ALA A 337 -4.00 17.26 -10.94
N LEU A 338 -3.46 18.25 -10.23
CA LEU A 338 -3.92 19.65 -10.34
C LEU A 338 -3.62 20.24 -11.72
N LEU A 339 -2.50 19.91 -12.36
CA LEU A 339 -2.19 20.30 -13.73
C LEU A 339 -3.26 19.78 -14.70
N ILE A 340 -3.63 18.50 -14.59
CA ILE A 340 -4.68 17.92 -15.42
C ILE A 340 -6.01 18.61 -15.15
N LEU A 341 -6.40 18.74 -13.88
CA LEU A 341 -7.70 19.27 -13.46
C LEU A 341 -7.90 20.74 -13.86
N ARG A 342 -6.85 21.56 -13.80
CA ARG A 342 -6.86 22.98 -14.18
C ARG A 342 -6.64 23.21 -15.67
N SER A 343 -6.42 22.15 -16.46
CA SER A 343 -6.10 22.29 -17.87
C SER A 343 -7.29 22.81 -18.71
N GLY A 344 -6.97 23.47 -19.82
CA GLY A 344 -7.96 23.85 -20.85
C GLY A 344 -8.76 22.65 -21.37
N ALA A 345 -8.12 21.47 -21.47
CA ALA A 345 -8.75 20.25 -21.95
C ALA A 345 -9.84 19.72 -21.00
N VAL A 346 -9.67 19.91 -19.68
CA VAL A 346 -10.69 19.54 -18.68
C VAL A 346 -11.77 20.61 -18.55
N SER A 347 -11.45 21.89 -18.78
CA SER A 347 -12.44 22.99 -18.67
C SER A 347 -13.27 23.24 -19.94
N SER A 348 -12.86 22.69 -21.09
CA SER A 348 -13.56 22.85 -22.39
C SER A 348 -14.54 21.71 -22.70
N PHE A 349 -15.21 21.18 -21.68
CA PHE A 349 -16.21 20.12 -21.88
C PHE A 349 -17.51 20.68 -22.49
N ASP A 350 -18.25 19.83 -23.19
CA ASP A 350 -19.60 20.15 -23.67
C ASP A 350 -20.62 20.03 -22.52
N VAL A 351 -20.88 18.80 -22.05
CA VAL A 351 -21.74 18.54 -20.88
C VAL A 351 -21.07 17.56 -19.92
N LEU A 352 -21.22 17.80 -18.61
CA LEU A 352 -20.79 16.86 -17.59
C LEU A 352 -21.79 15.71 -17.45
N THR A 353 -21.34 14.48 -17.70
CA THR A 353 -22.16 13.29 -17.42
C THR A 353 -22.16 12.96 -15.92
N SER A 354 -23.11 12.14 -15.47
CA SER A 354 -23.15 11.63 -14.10
C SER A 354 -21.86 10.94 -13.67
N ALA A 355 -21.16 10.27 -14.58
CA ALA A 355 -19.88 9.63 -14.31
C ALA A 355 -18.75 10.67 -14.09
N ASN A 356 -18.73 11.74 -14.88
CA ASN A 356 -17.80 12.86 -14.69
C ASN A 356 -18.04 13.55 -13.34
N ILE A 357 -19.29 13.82 -13.01
CA ILE A 357 -19.68 14.45 -11.73
C ILE A 357 -19.27 13.54 -10.55
N GLY A 358 -19.47 12.23 -10.68
CA GLY A 358 -19.03 11.25 -9.68
C GLY A 358 -17.52 11.32 -9.43
N LEU A 359 -16.70 11.34 -10.48
CA LEU A 359 -15.25 11.46 -10.38
C LEU A 359 -14.81 12.82 -9.80
N LEU A 360 -15.38 13.92 -10.30
CA LEU A 360 -15.11 15.27 -9.78
C LEU A 360 -15.42 15.39 -8.29
N LYS A 361 -16.52 14.76 -7.83
CA LYS A 361 -16.86 14.70 -6.40
C LYS A 361 -15.83 13.89 -5.60
N SER A 362 -15.35 12.78 -6.15
CA SER A 362 -14.27 11.99 -5.51
C SER A 362 -12.96 12.78 -5.42
N ILE A 363 -12.60 13.53 -6.48
CA ILE A 363 -11.43 14.41 -6.50
C ILE A 363 -11.59 15.55 -5.47
N ALA A 364 -12.75 16.23 -5.43
CA ALA A 364 -13.01 17.28 -4.45
C ALA A 364 -12.89 16.77 -3.00
N ARG A 365 -13.33 15.54 -2.74
CA ARG A 365 -13.24 14.88 -1.42
C ARG A 365 -11.82 14.53 -0.99
N LEU A 366 -10.82 14.65 -1.86
CA LEU A 366 -9.41 14.63 -1.45
C LEU A 366 -9.04 15.90 -0.68
N THR A 367 -9.87 16.95 -0.67
CA THR A 367 -9.70 18.08 0.24
C THR A 367 -10.19 17.70 1.65
N PRO A 368 -9.38 17.87 2.71
CA PRO A 368 -9.82 17.61 4.08
C PRO A 368 -11.05 18.43 4.45
N GLY A 369 -12.05 17.77 5.04
CA GLY A 369 -13.26 18.45 5.52
C GLY A 369 -12.94 19.37 6.68
N ARG A 370 -13.42 20.62 6.64
CA ARG A 370 -13.11 21.64 7.66
C ARG A 370 -14.38 22.33 8.15
N ILE A 371 -14.68 22.16 9.43
CA ILE A 371 -15.86 22.75 10.08
C ILE A 371 -15.45 23.48 11.36
N PHE A 372 -16.31 24.38 11.83
CA PHE A 372 -16.12 25.07 13.10
C PHE A 372 -16.52 24.17 14.27
N TYR A 373 -15.78 24.25 15.37
CA TYR A 373 -16.09 23.57 16.61
C TYR A 373 -16.16 24.57 17.78
N PRO A 374 -17.22 24.50 18.62
CA PRO A 374 -18.49 23.82 18.34
C PRO A 374 -19.18 24.48 17.12
N SER A 375 -20.09 23.77 16.44
CA SER A 375 -20.66 24.18 15.14
C SER A 375 -21.35 25.55 15.11
N HIS A 376 -21.78 26.06 16.28
CA HIS A 376 -22.43 27.35 16.46
C HIS A 376 -21.45 28.48 16.83
N LYS A 377 -20.13 28.22 16.89
CA LYS A 377 -19.11 29.22 17.22
C LYS A 377 -17.91 29.13 16.29
N GLU A 378 -17.41 30.28 15.85
CA GLU A 378 -16.21 30.37 15.01
C GLU A 378 -14.93 30.51 15.84
N VAL A 379 -14.78 29.65 16.87
CA VAL A 379 -13.66 29.74 17.85
C VAL A 379 -12.55 28.71 17.61
N MET A 380 -12.88 27.57 17.00
CA MET A 380 -11.94 26.49 16.74
C MET A 380 -12.30 25.79 15.43
N GLN A 381 -11.33 25.12 14.80
CA GLN A 381 -11.58 24.24 13.65
C GLN A 381 -11.47 22.78 14.05
N GLU A 382 -12.28 21.97 13.39
CA GLU A 382 -12.15 20.52 13.34
C GLU A 382 -11.84 20.11 11.88
N VAL A 383 -10.80 19.29 11.71
CA VAL A 383 -10.31 18.87 10.39
C VAL A 383 -10.44 17.36 10.26
N HIS A 384 -11.15 16.94 9.21
CA HIS A 384 -11.42 15.54 8.90
C HIS A 384 -10.49 15.08 7.77
N TRP A 385 -9.40 14.42 8.15
CA TRP A 385 -8.48 13.79 7.22
C TRP A 385 -8.92 12.36 6.88
N ASP A 386 -8.70 11.95 5.63
CA ASP A 386 -8.76 10.54 5.27
C ASP A 386 -7.52 9.83 5.84
N LYS A 387 -7.74 8.89 6.76
CA LYS A 387 -6.68 8.12 7.44
C LYS A 387 -5.97 7.13 6.51
N ASN A 388 -6.59 6.77 5.41
CA ASN A 388 -6.04 5.81 4.44
C ASN A 388 -5.13 6.50 3.41
N LEU A 389 -5.12 7.83 3.35
CA LEU A 389 -4.31 8.61 2.42
C LEU A 389 -3.21 9.38 3.13
N SER A 390 -2.16 9.70 2.37
CA SER A 390 -1.15 10.66 2.80
C SER A 390 -1.77 12.06 2.94
N SER A 391 -1.23 12.87 3.86
CA SER A 391 -1.57 14.30 3.92
C SER A 391 -1.17 15.04 2.64
N LEU A 392 -0.18 14.51 1.89
CA LEU A 392 0.28 15.10 0.63
C LEU A 392 -0.71 14.91 -0.52
N SER A 393 -1.47 13.81 -0.52
CA SER A 393 -2.56 13.55 -1.46
C SER A 393 -3.78 14.44 -1.20
N GLN A 394 -3.83 15.10 -0.04
CA GLN A 394 -5.02 15.80 0.44
C GLN A 394 -4.84 17.32 0.36
N HIS A 395 -5.32 17.92 -0.73
CA HIS A 395 -4.99 19.29 -1.11
C HIS A 395 -6.22 20.18 -1.38
N PRO A 396 -6.29 21.42 -0.85
CA PRO A 396 -7.43 22.35 -1.03
C PRO A 396 -7.61 22.83 -2.48
N GLY A 397 -6.55 22.73 -3.29
CA GLY A 397 -6.61 22.98 -4.73
C GLY A 397 -7.60 22.08 -5.48
N PHE A 398 -7.91 20.89 -4.97
CA PHE A 398 -8.91 20.01 -5.59
C PHE A 398 -10.32 20.55 -5.42
N TYR A 399 -10.67 21.07 -4.24
CA TYR A 399 -11.98 21.70 -4.02
C TYR A 399 -12.17 22.90 -4.94
N THR A 400 -11.22 23.82 -4.96
CA THR A 400 -11.30 25.05 -5.76
C THR A 400 -11.43 24.76 -7.25
N ALA A 401 -10.57 23.88 -7.79
CA ALA A 401 -10.62 23.52 -9.20
C ALA A 401 -11.91 22.78 -9.59
N VAL A 402 -12.47 21.92 -8.72
CA VAL A 402 -13.75 21.26 -9.00
C VAL A 402 -14.93 22.25 -8.91
N ASP A 403 -14.92 23.16 -7.94
CA ASP A 403 -15.96 24.18 -7.81
C ASP A 403 -15.98 25.14 -9.01
N ASP A 404 -14.80 25.47 -9.56
CA ASP A 404 -14.67 26.22 -10.81
C ASP A 404 -15.29 25.47 -12.00
N LEU A 405 -15.01 24.16 -12.15
CA LEU A 405 -15.61 23.33 -13.21
C LEU A 405 -17.13 23.22 -13.06
N PHE A 406 -17.64 23.06 -11.84
CA PHE A 406 -19.07 23.07 -11.57
C PHE A 406 -19.70 24.44 -11.84
N SER A 407 -18.98 25.52 -11.57
CA SER A 407 -19.41 26.88 -11.90
C SER A 407 -19.48 27.12 -13.41
N ILE A 408 -18.52 26.60 -14.18
CA ILE A 408 -18.56 26.60 -15.66
C ILE A 408 -19.80 25.84 -16.15
N SER A 409 -20.05 24.64 -15.63
CA SER A 409 -21.22 23.84 -15.97
C SER A 409 -22.54 24.55 -15.63
N LYS A 410 -22.64 25.25 -14.50
CA LYS A 410 -23.84 26.03 -14.13
C LYS A 410 -24.05 27.23 -15.05
N ARG A 411 -22.99 27.92 -15.46
CA ARG A 411 -23.07 29.07 -16.39
C ARG A 411 -23.53 28.67 -17.79
N THR A 412 -23.11 27.48 -18.24
CA THR A 412 -23.46 26.95 -19.57
C THR A 412 -24.80 26.20 -19.60
N LYS A 413 -25.47 26.04 -18.45
CA LYS A 413 -26.77 25.32 -18.32
C LYS A 413 -27.81 25.73 -19.38
N LEU A 414 -27.89 27.02 -19.72
CA LEU A 414 -28.86 27.54 -20.69
C LEU A 414 -28.61 27.06 -22.14
N LEU A 415 -27.41 26.57 -22.45
CA LEU A 415 -27.04 26.07 -23.78
C LEU A 415 -27.47 24.61 -24.02
N HIS A 416 -27.92 23.91 -22.98
CA HIS A 416 -28.18 22.47 -23.04
C HIS A 416 -29.63 22.15 -22.70
N SER A 417 -30.18 21.12 -23.36
CA SER A 417 -31.51 20.60 -23.07
C SER A 417 -31.58 19.99 -21.67
N SER A 418 -32.73 20.16 -21.01
CA SER A 418 -32.96 19.67 -19.64
C SER A 418 -32.83 18.13 -19.50
N ASP A 419 -33.03 17.38 -20.59
CA ASP A 419 -32.91 15.91 -20.58
C ASP A 419 -31.46 15.41 -20.56
N VAL A 420 -30.49 16.25 -20.93
CA VAL A 420 -29.07 15.89 -21.02
C VAL A 420 -28.26 16.50 -19.87
N TYR A 421 -28.66 17.67 -19.41
CA TYR A 421 -27.95 18.39 -18.36
C TYR A 421 -28.19 17.80 -16.97
N VAL A 422 -27.11 17.51 -16.25
CA VAL A 422 -27.16 17.06 -14.85
C VAL A 422 -26.65 18.18 -13.94
N ASP A 423 -27.49 18.63 -13.01
CA ASP A 423 -27.12 19.67 -12.06
C ASP A 423 -25.96 19.22 -11.15
N PRO A 424 -24.81 19.94 -11.15
CA PRO A 424 -23.70 19.60 -10.27
C PRO A 424 -24.08 19.77 -8.79
N PRO A 425 -23.69 18.83 -7.91
CA PRO A 425 -24.00 18.92 -6.49
C PRO A 425 -23.27 20.08 -5.82
N LYS A 426 -23.81 20.58 -4.71
CA LYS A 426 -23.09 21.50 -3.82
C LYS A 426 -22.05 20.74 -2.99
N LEU A 427 -20.88 21.33 -2.83
CA LEU A 427 -19.76 20.77 -2.07
C LEU A 427 -19.78 21.29 -0.62
N ASP A 428 -20.74 20.83 0.18
CA ASP A 428 -21.05 21.39 1.51
C ASP A 428 -20.27 20.73 2.69
N PHE A 429 -19.18 20.02 2.41
CA PHE A 429 -18.41 19.29 3.43
C PHE A 429 -17.32 20.12 4.12
N LEU A 430 -17.18 21.40 3.75
CA LEU A 430 -16.25 22.33 4.38
C LEU A 430 -16.79 23.77 4.41
N LYS A 431 -16.15 24.63 5.21
CA LYS A 431 -16.42 26.08 5.26
C LYS A 431 -15.33 26.87 4.53
N LEU A 432 -15.72 27.77 3.63
CA LEU A 432 -14.80 28.55 2.80
C LEU A 432 -13.76 29.35 3.61
N PRO A 433 -14.10 30.06 4.71
CA PRO A 433 -13.09 30.79 5.49
C PRO A 433 -12.01 29.87 6.11
N LEU A 434 -12.38 28.63 6.45
CA LEU A 434 -11.44 27.64 6.97
C LEU A 434 -10.55 27.06 5.88
N LEU A 435 -11.07 26.94 4.66
CA LEU A 435 -10.30 26.54 3.48
C LEU A 435 -9.27 27.61 3.10
N GLU A 436 -9.68 28.88 3.04
CA GLU A 436 -8.78 30.01 2.78
C GLU A 436 -7.66 30.07 3.82
N ARG A 437 -8.02 29.93 5.11
CA ARG A 437 -7.02 29.87 6.19
C ARG A 437 -6.04 28.71 6.00
N ASP A 438 -6.50 27.55 5.57
CA ASP A 438 -5.63 26.41 5.28
C ASP A 438 -4.68 26.72 4.11
N MET A 439 -5.20 27.27 3.02
CA MET A 439 -4.43 27.63 1.83
C MET A 439 -3.31 28.62 2.17
N ILE A 440 -3.61 29.63 2.99
CA ILE A 440 -2.61 30.60 3.46
C ILE A 440 -1.57 29.89 4.35
N ARG A 441 -2.02 29.14 5.35
CA ARG A 441 -1.13 28.48 6.32
C ARG A 441 -0.23 27.41 5.72
N THR A 442 -0.64 26.78 4.63
CA THR A 442 0.13 25.72 3.97
C THR A 442 0.90 26.21 2.75
N SER A 443 0.78 27.49 2.37
CA SER A 443 1.51 28.10 1.26
C SER A 443 3.03 27.94 1.39
N TYR A 444 3.58 27.99 2.60
CA TYR A 444 5.03 27.90 2.84
C TYR A 444 5.65 26.52 2.57
N VAL A 445 4.85 25.45 2.53
CA VAL A 445 5.30 24.08 2.19
C VAL A 445 4.93 23.68 0.76
N ARG A 446 4.37 24.61 -0.02
CA ARG A 446 3.93 24.39 -1.39
C ARG A 446 4.87 25.06 -2.37
N VAL A 447 4.82 24.57 -3.61
CA VAL A 447 5.60 25.10 -4.72
C VAL A 447 4.75 26.06 -5.57
N ASP A 448 5.44 26.86 -6.38
CA ASP A 448 4.82 27.82 -7.30
C ASP A 448 3.80 27.16 -8.24
N GLY A 449 2.65 27.80 -8.43
CA GLY A 449 1.52 27.27 -9.20
C GLY A 449 0.65 26.23 -8.50
N PHE A 450 1.08 25.72 -7.33
CA PHE A 450 0.39 24.67 -6.57
C PHE A 450 0.02 25.07 -5.15
N GLY A 451 0.04 26.36 -4.83
CA GLY A 451 -0.48 26.92 -3.60
C GLY A 451 0.49 27.84 -2.86
N ALA A 452 1.73 28.00 -3.33
CA ALA A 452 2.64 29.02 -2.79
C ALA A 452 2.10 30.44 -2.99
N GLU A 453 1.31 30.66 -4.04
CA GLU A 453 0.68 31.93 -4.39
C GLU A 453 -0.28 32.48 -3.33
N TYR A 454 -0.78 31.63 -2.42
CA TYR A 454 -1.64 32.04 -1.32
C TYR A 454 -0.88 32.60 -0.11
N HIS A 455 0.45 32.69 -0.19
CA HIS A 455 1.24 33.29 0.87
C HIS A 455 0.84 34.74 1.09
N THR A 456 0.42 35.06 2.31
CA THR A 456 0.13 36.43 2.73
C THR A 456 0.45 36.59 4.20
N ARG A 457 0.88 37.81 4.56
CA ARG A 457 1.12 38.24 5.94
C ARG A 457 0.00 39.13 6.48
N THR A 458 -1.04 39.39 5.69
CA THR A 458 -2.14 40.32 6.05
C THR A 458 -2.88 39.88 7.32
N PHE A 459 -2.92 38.58 7.60
CA PHE A 459 -3.60 38.00 8.74
C PHE A 459 -2.67 37.65 9.90
N ASP A 460 -1.37 37.97 9.79
CA ASP A 460 -0.41 37.69 10.85
C ASP A 460 -0.69 38.56 12.06
N GLN A 461 -0.63 37.96 13.25
CA GLN A 461 -0.79 38.64 14.52
C GLN A 461 0.42 38.32 15.39
N CYS A 462 0.87 39.28 16.18
CA CYS A 462 1.87 39.02 17.21
C CYS A 462 1.30 38.00 18.20
N TYR A 463 1.97 36.86 18.34
CA TYR A 463 1.57 35.84 19.29
C TYR A 463 1.78 36.37 20.72
N GLU A 464 0.69 36.55 21.46
CA GLU A 464 0.76 36.85 22.89
C GLU A 464 1.23 35.59 23.63
N VAL A 465 2.42 35.67 24.20
CA VAL A 465 3.07 34.54 24.83
C VAL A 465 2.27 34.10 26.07
N ARG A 466 1.88 32.83 26.12
CA ARG A 466 1.09 32.26 27.24
C ARG A 466 1.86 32.13 28.55
N ALA A 467 3.20 32.20 28.50
CA ALA A 467 4.08 32.08 29.65
C ALA A 467 5.31 32.97 29.46
N SER A 468 5.70 33.72 30.50
CA SER A 468 6.95 34.49 30.48
C SER A 468 8.14 33.54 30.57
N VAL A 469 9.02 33.56 29.57
CA VAL A 469 10.33 32.91 29.69
C VAL A 469 11.23 33.84 30.51
N ALA A 470 11.85 33.34 31.57
CA ALA A 470 12.69 34.16 32.45
C ALA A 470 13.90 34.77 31.73
N ASP A 471 14.48 34.04 30.78
CA ASP A 471 15.57 34.50 29.92
C ASP A 471 15.17 34.49 28.43
N PRO A 472 15.01 35.67 27.79
CA PRO A 472 14.68 35.76 26.37
C PRO A 472 15.82 35.28 25.44
N GLN A 473 17.04 35.09 25.95
CA GLN A 473 18.20 34.68 25.14
C GLN A 473 18.29 33.16 24.91
N ARG A 474 17.49 32.34 25.61
CA ARG A 474 17.51 30.87 25.44
C ARG A 474 17.26 30.43 24.00
N GLY A 475 16.27 31.02 23.34
CA GLY A 475 15.93 30.74 21.94
C GLY A 475 17.07 31.13 20.98
N PRO A 476 17.52 32.39 20.99
CA PRO A 476 18.68 32.83 20.20
C PRO A 476 19.94 32.00 20.41
N ARG A 477 20.30 31.63 21.65
CA ARG A 477 21.45 30.77 21.96
C ARG A 477 21.35 29.40 21.26
N GLY A 478 20.18 28.76 21.31
CA GLY A 478 19.92 27.53 20.59
C GLY A 478 20.08 27.68 19.07
N ALA A 479 19.59 28.77 18.50
CA ALA A 479 19.74 29.06 17.07
C ALA A 479 21.22 29.24 16.66
N VAL A 480 22.01 29.96 17.47
CA VAL A 480 23.46 30.14 17.26
C VAL A 480 24.20 28.81 17.29
N ALA A 481 23.90 27.95 18.28
CA ALA A 481 24.51 26.62 18.37
C ALA A 481 24.19 25.73 17.16
N ALA A 482 22.93 25.76 16.69
CA ALA A 482 22.52 25.08 15.46
C ALA A 482 23.29 25.61 14.24
N GLU A 483 23.43 26.93 14.13
CA GLU A 483 24.10 27.59 13.01
C GLU A 483 25.58 27.21 12.91
N LEU A 484 26.31 27.17 14.04
CA LEU A 484 27.72 26.77 14.08
C LEU A 484 27.95 25.39 13.45
N ILE A 485 27.12 24.40 13.77
CA ILE A 485 27.22 23.05 13.19
C ILE A 485 26.64 23.02 11.76
N PHE A 486 25.56 23.77 11.49
CA PHE A 486 24.94 23.80 10.18
C PHE A 486 25.86 24.34 9.10
N LEU A 487 26.53 25.45 9.38
CA LEU A 487 27.45 26.10 8.45
C LEU A 487 28.84 25.46 8.46
N ARG A 488 29.13 24.58 9.42
CA ARG A 488 30.48 24.02 9.69
C ARG A 488 31.54 25.12 9.77
N GLN A 489 31.20 26.21 10.44
CA GLN A 489 32.12 27.32 10.61
C GLN A 489 33.21 26.93 11.62
N ALA A 490 34.46 26.99 11.18
CA ALA A 490 35.62 26.90 12.08
C ALA A 490 35.81 28.19 12.91
N THR A 491 35.01 29.22 12.64
CA THR A 491 34.99 30.49 13.37
C THR A 491 33.99 30.45 14.52
N LEU A 492 34.38 31.02 15.65
CA LEU A 492 33.51 31.22 16.81
C LEU A 492 32.47 32.31 16.49
N HIS A 493 31.24 32.16 16.98
CA HIS A 493 30.18 33.15 16.80
C HIS A 493 30.49 34.46 17.57
N SER A 494 31.16 34.34 18.71
CA SER A 494 31.61 35.44 19.57
C SER A 494 33.05 35.19 20.02
N PRO A 495 33.82 36.25 20.36
CA PRO A 495 35.20 36.07 20.78
C PRO A 495 35.26 35.29 22.10
N VAL A 496 35.79 34.07 22.05
CA VAL A 496 36.07 33.26 23.25
C VAL A 496 37.49 33.57 23.72
N HIS A 497 37.61 34.19 24.89
CA HIS A 497 38.91 34.44 25.50
C HIS A 497 39.40 33.21 26.26
N ALA A 498 40.63 32.74 25.98
CA ALA A 498 41.19 31.54 26.57
C ALA A 498 41.15 31.55 28.12
N HIS A 499 41.48 32.69 28.75
CA HIS A 499 41.39 32.84 30.20
C HIS A 499 39.95 32.71 30.73
N SER A 500 38.96 33.21 30.00
CA SER A 500 37.53 33.15 30.39
C SER A 500 37.03 31.71 30.34
N LEU A 501 37.27 31.02 29.22
CA LEU A 501 36.88 29.62 29.04
C LEU A 501 37.60 28.70 30.05
N GLN A 502 38.90 28.89 30.25
CA GLN A 502 39.67 28.14 31.25
C GLN A 502 39.14 28.39 32.67
N SER A 503 38.84 29.64 33.01
CA SER A 503 38.29 30.01 34.31
C SER A 503 36.89 29.40 34.51
N SER A 504 36.02 29.47 33.51
CA SER A 504 34.67 28.89 33.55
C SER A 504 34.72 27.37 33.72
N LEU A 505 35.51 26.68 32.88
CA LEU A 505 35.70 25.24 32.99
C LEU A 505 36.24 24.85 34.37
N ARG A 506 37.23 25.57 34.91
CA ARG A 506 37.84 25.21 36.19
C ARG A 506 36.97 25.54 37.40
N THR A 507 36.37 26.73 37.43
CA THR A 507 35.72 27.26 38.64
C THR A 507 34.22 27.00 38.70
N ILE A 508 33.59 26.64 37.57
CA ILE A 508 32.15 26.43 37.48
C ILE A 508 31.84 25.00 37.04
N HIS A 509 32.35 24.58 35.88
CA HIS A 509 31.89 23.33 35.25
C HIS A 509 32.62 22.07 35.72
N LEU A 510 33.90 22.18 36.08
CA LEU A 510 34.75 21.08 36.53
C LEU A 510 35.29 21.31 37.96
N HIS A 511 34.69 22.26 38.70
CA HIS A 511 35.11 22.61 40.06
C HIS A 511 34.92 21.44 41.02
N ASP A 512 35.95 21.11 41.81
CA ASP A 512 35.98 19.99 42.76
C ASP A 512 35.50 18.64 42.17
N ALA A 513 35.63 18.48 40.85
CA ALA A 513 35.17 17.30 40.14
C ALA A 513 36.34 16.38 39.78
N THR A 514 36.09 15.07 39.83
CA THR A 514 36.98 14.07 39.23
C THR A 514 36.66 13.96 37.74
N VAL A 515 37.46 14.60 36.89
CA VAL A 515 37.32 14.55 35.43
C VAL A 515 37.80 13.21 34.90
N ARG A 516 37.01 12.55 34.06
CA ARG A 516 37.41 11.30 33.41
C ARG A 516 38.32 11.59 32.22
N GLY A 517 39.45 10.89 32.16
CA GLY A 517 40.36 10.95 31.02
C GLY A 517 39.79 10.24 29.79
N HIS A 518 40.60 10.19 28.72
CA HIS A 518 40.20 9.50 27.49
C HIS A 518 39.99 8.00 27.75
N ASN A 519 38.81 7.50 27.44
CA ASN A 519 38.49 6.08 27.55
C ASN A 519 38.18 5.50 26.18
N ALA A 520 39.18 4.85 25.58
CA ALA A 520 39.09 4.22 24.25
C ALA A 520 38.14 3.00 24.19
N VAL A 521 37.65 2.50 25.33
CA VAL A 521 36.75 1.33 25.43
C VAL A 521 35.27 1.76 25.39
N LEU A 522 34.96 3.04 25.65
CA LEU A 522 33.59 3.54 25.57
C LEU A 522 33.14 3.64 24.11
N GLU A 523 31.97 3.09 23.80
CA GLU A 523 31.33 3.31 22.50
C GLU A 523 31.00 4.82 22.33
N PRO A 524 31.17 5.39 21.12
CA PRO A 524 30.85 6.79 20.88
C PRO A 524 29.40 7.10 21.27
N LEU A 525 29.22 8.10 22.13
CA LEU A 525 27.89 8.50 22.60
C LEU A 525 27.00 8.90 21.42
N THR A 526 25.74 8.45 21.40
CA THR A 526 24.76 8.98 20.46
C THR A 526 24.30 10.36 20.92
N LEU A 527 25.05 11.40 20.52
CA LEU A 527 24.80 12.82 20.83
C LEU A 527 23.53 13.31 20.13
N ARG A 528 22.37 12.96 20.69
CA ARG A 528 21.01 13.29 20.21
C ARG A 528 20.26 14.13 21.24
N TYR A 529 19.03 14.52 20.90
CA TYR A 529 18.11 15.11 21.87
C TYR A 529 17.95 14.23 23.11
N ASN A 530 18.21 14.81 24.28
CA ASN A 530 17.86 14.27 25.59
C ASN A 530 17.55 15.44 26.52
N ALA A 531 16.51 15.33 27.34
CA ALA A 531 16.17 16.34 28.33
C ALA A 531 17.29 16.52 29.39
N SER A 532 18.17 15.52 29.58
CA SER A 532 19.33 15.62 30.47
C SER A 532 20.31 16.73 30.08
N TRP A 533 20.35 17.14 28.79
CA TRP A 533 21.21 18.24 28.34
C TRP A 533 20.73 19.62 28.81
N LEU A 534 19.53 19.70 29.39
CA LEU A 534 19.02 20.93 30.03
C LEU A 534 19.50 21.07 31.48
N ALA A 535 20.15 20.05 32.03
CA ALA A 535 20.80 20.13 33.34
C ALA A 535 22.06 21.02 33.26
N GLU A 536 22.59 21.38 34.42
CA GLU A 536 23.80 22.18 34.52
C GLU A 536 24.98 21.46 33.82
N PRO A 537 25.82 22.16 33.05
CA PRO A 537 26.92 21.51 32.35
C PRO A 537 27.87 20.74 33.27
N SER A 538 28.00 21.17 34.54
CA SER A 538 28.76 20.48 35.59
C SER A 538 28.29 19.04 35.85
N SER A 539 27.05 18.68 35.49
CA SER A 539 26.53 17.32 35.72
C SER A 539 27.01 16.29 34.69
N PHE A 540 27.53 16.72 33.53
CA PHE A 540 27.93 15.80 32.46
C PHE A 540 29.32 16.10 31.86
N LEU A 541 29.79 17.36 31.92
CA LEU A 541 31.10 17.72 31.38
C LEU A 541 32.28 17.00 32.06
N PRO A 542 32.33 16.78 33.38
CA PRO A 542 33.46 16.07 34.00
C PRO A 542 33.69 14.66 33.46
N ASP A 543 32.61 13.93 33.14
CA ASP A 543 32.72 12.57 32.59
C ASP A 543 32.97 12.55 31.07
N MET A 544 32.60 13.63 30.37
CA MET A 544 32.51 13.65 28.91
C MET A 544 33.55 14.51 28.21
N TRP A 545 34.14 15.52 28.85
CA TRP A 545 34.96 16.55 28.18
C TRP A 545 36.09 15.98 27.31
N CYS A 546 36.94 15.13 27.88
CA CYS A 546 38.06 14.50 27.16
C CYS A 546 37.57 13.57 26.04
N ASN A 547 36.47 12.85 26.26
CA ASN A 547 35.91 11.95 25.24
C ASN A 547 35.22 12.71 24.11
N LEU A 548 34.54 13.82 24.40
CA LEU A 548 33.92 14.70 23.41
C LEU A 548 34.97 15.35 22.51
N HIS A 549 36.07 15.86 23.08
CA HIS A 549 37.19 16.37 22.29
C HIS A 549 37.76 15.28 21.39
N SER A 550 38.08 14.10 21.95
CA SER A 550 38.58 12.95 21.17
C SER A 550 37.66 12.60 20.02
N TRP A 551 36.39 12.31 20.30
CA TRP A 551 35.49 11.79 19.29
C TRP A 551 35.12 12.82 18.23
N LEU A 552 34.80 14.06 18.64
CA LEU A 552 34.37 15.09 17.69
C LEU A 552 35.52 15.57 16.80
N ALA A 553 36.74 15.68 17.34
CA ALA A 553 37.89 16.16 16.58
C ALA A 553 38.55 15.07 15.72
N THR A 554 38.60 13.82 16.18
CA THR A 554 39.28 12.73 15.43
C THR A 554 38.35 11.94 14.52
N THR A 555 37.05 11.82 14.85
CA THR A 555 36.08 10.99 14.10
C THR A 555 34.77 11.72 13.76
N PRO A 556 34.81 12.93 13.17
CA PRO A 556 33.59 13.71 12.89
C PRO A 556 32.62 13.03 11.90
N TRP A 557 33.10 12.13 11.03
CA TRP A 557 32.25 11.40 10.07
C TRP A 557 31.34 10.34 10.71
N TYR A 558 31.59 9.94 11.96
CA TYR A 558 30.75 8.99 12.68
C TYR A 558 29.42 9.62 13.14
N TYR A 559 29.38 10.95 13.27
CA TYR A 559 28.25 11.68 13.82
C TYR A 559 27.34 12.25 12.74
N ASN A 560 26.03 12.05 12.92
CA ASN A 560 25.02 12.74 12.12
C ASN A 560 25.01 14.23 12.51
N LYS A 561 25.25 15.09 11.51
CA LYS A 561 25.25 16.55 11.67
C LYS A 561 24.00 17.08 12.37
N PHE A 562 22.82 16.54 12.05
CA PHE A 562 21.56 17.00 12.62
C PHE A 562 21.37 16.55 14.08
N ASP A 563 21.92 15.39 14.45
CA ASP A 563 21.91 14.92 15.83
C ASP A 563 22.76 15.88 16.70
N LEU A 564 23.95 16.24 16.24
CA LEU A 564 24.82 17.23 16.91
C LEU A 564 24.18 18.63 16.98
N MET A 565 23.53 19.09 15.91
CA MET A 565 22.80 20.35 15.91
C MET A 565 21.75 20.36 17.02
N ILE A 566 20.93 19.31 17.13
CA ILE A 566 19.86 19.24 18.13
C ILE A 566 20.46 19.12 19.54
N TRP A 567 21.52 18.35 19.72
CA TRP A 567 22.21 18.22 21.01
C TRP A 567 22.75 19.56 21.52
N LEU A 568 23.60 20.25 20.73
CA LEU A 568 24.17 21.53 21.13
C LEU A 568 23.11 22.63 21.27
N SER A 569 22.07 22.62 20.43
CA SER A 569 20.95 23.55 20.57
C SER A 569 20.19 23.34 21.87
N THR A 570 20.03 22.08 22.30
CA THR A 570 19.36 21.74 23.57
C THR A 570 20.21 22.21 24.75
N ALA A 571 21.52 21.95 24.72
CA ALA A 571 22.44 22.41 25.76
C ALA A 571 22.51 23.95 25.83
N ALA A 572 22.54 24.63 24.67
CA ALA A 572 22.51 26.10 24.58
C ALA A 572 21.17 26.73 25.02
N PHE A 573 20.08 25.96 24.98
CA PHE A 573 18.76 26.37 25.45
C PHE A 573 18.61 26.24 26.98
N ALA A 574 19.54 25.59 27.69
CA ALA A 574 19.50 25.46 29.14
C ALA A 574 19.60 26.85 29.82
N GLU A 575 19.04 26.97 31.03
CA GLU A 575 19.11 28.23 31.79
C GLU A 575 20.56 28.55 32.19
N SER A 576 21.30 27.53 32.61
CA SER A 576 22.72 27.57 32.98
C SER A 576 23.69 27.38 31.81
N ALA A 577 23.22 27.56 30.57
CA ALA A 577 24.07 27.33 29.39
C ALA A 577 25.22 28.33 29.29
N ASP A 578 26.43 27.82 29.14
CA ASP A 578 27.64 28.58 28.87
C ASP A 578 27.98 28.54 27.38
N MET A 579 27.82 29.68 26.69
CA MET A 579 28.05 29.76 25.25
C MET A 579 29.52 29.65 24.86
N ASP A 580 30.47 29.93 25.75
CA ASP A 580 31.90 29.72 25.45
C ASP A 580 32.20 28.23 25.37
N VAL A 581 31.61 27.44 26.27
CA VAL A 581 31.71 25.97 26.26
C VAL A 581 31.01 25.38 25.05
N ILE A 582 29.80 25.84 24.71
CA ILE A 582 29.07 25.37 23.52
C ILE A 582 29.87 25.66 22.24
N GLN A 583 30.46 26.85 22.13
CA GLN A 583 31.32 27.20 20.99
C GLN A 583 32.58 26.34 20.93
N ALA A 584 33.19 26.00 22.07
CA ALA A 584 34.33 25.08 22.12
C ALA A 584 33.95 23.65 21.68
N LEU A 585 32.80 23.13 22.13
CA LEU A 585 32.29 21.84 21.70
C LEU A 585 31.96 21.80 20.20
N ALA A 586 31.38 22.88 19.67
CA ALA A 586 31.16 23.03 18.23
C ALA A 586 32.49 23.09 17.45
N ALA A 587 33.50 23.77 18.01
CA ALA A 587 34.82 23.86 17.42
C ALA A 587 35.53 22.50 17.35
N PHE A 588 35.36 21.61 18.34
CA PHE A 588 35.89 20.24 18.26
C PHE A 588 35.39 19.50 17.03
N TYR A 589 34.14 19.71 16.62
CA TYR A 589 33.58 19.09 15.42
C TYR A 589 33.97 19.81 14.11
N ASN A 590 34.05 21.15 14.15
CA ASN A 590 34.23 21.97 12.96
C ASN A 590 35.70 22.25 12.59
N CYS A 591 36.63 22.16 13.54
CA CYS A 591 38.02 22.55 13.37
C CYS A 591 38.96 21.34 13.40
N SER A 592 39.55 20.99 12.25
CA SER A 592 40.52 19.90 12.14
C SER A 592 41.81 20.17 12.92
N ASP A 593 42.14 21.43 13.17
CA ASP A 593 43.38 21.83 13.86
C ASP A 593 43.35 21.48 15.36
N LEU A 594 42.18 21.09 15.88
CA LEU A 594 42.01 20.59 17.25
C LEU A 594 42.21 19.07 17.37
N ALA A 595 42.26 18.33 16.26
CA ALA A 595 42.55 16.90 16.26
C ALA A 595 43.97 16.53 16.75
N PRO A 596 45.05 17.28 16.43
CA PRO A 596 46.40 16.97 16.91
C PRO A 596 46.66 17.39 18.37
N VAL A 597 45.70 18.03 19.05
CA VAL A 597 45.86 18.43 20.46
C VAL A 597 45.82 17.18 21.34
N GLU A 598 46.92 16.91 22.04
CA GLU A 598 47.04 15.74 22.91
C GLU A 598 46.07 15.81 24.10
N ILE A 599 45.34 14.72 24.31
CA ILE A 599 44.44 14.56 25.44
C ILE A 599 45.24 13.94 26.59
N PRO A 600 45.11 14.44 27.83
CA PRO A 600 45.78 13.87 28.99
C PRO A 600 45.59 12.34 29.12
N SER A 601 46.68 11.62 29.40
CA SER A 601 46.75 10.15 29.31
C SER A 601 46.23 9.39 30.53
N ASP A 602 46.11 10.05 31.69
CA ASP A 602 45.62 9.40 32.91
C ASP A 602 44.11 9.12 32.84
N ALA A 603 43.67 8.08 33.55
CA ALA A 603 42.27 7.65 33.53
C ALA A 603 41.31 8.63 34.23
N SER A 604 41.79 9.43 35.16
CA SER A 604 41.01 10.43 35.88
C SER A 604 41.89 11.52 36.49
N PHE A 605 41.36 12.74 36.56
CA PHE A 605 42.02 13.93 37.11
C PHE A 605 41.16 14.49 38.23
N ASP A 606 41.68 14.52 39.46
CA ASP A 606 41.00 15.14 40.59
C ASP A 606 41.34 16.63 40.65
N LEU A 607 40.38 17.48 40.29
CA LEU A 607 40.59 18.93 40.27
C LEU A 607 40.39 19.59 41.64
N ALA A 608 39.99 18.84 42.68
CA ALA A 608 39.91 19.34 44.06
C ALA A 608 41.31 19.56 44.68
N GLU A 609 42.33 18.87 44.18
CA GLU A 609 43.73 18.96 44.65
C GLU A 609 44.46 20.24 44.19
N GLY A 610 43.84 21.02 43.27
CA GLY A 610 44.38 22.28 42.76
C GLY A 610 45.26 22.15 41.51
N ASP A 611 45.86 23.26 41.07
CA ASP A 611 46.68 23.38 39.84
C ASP A 611 48.18 23.52 40.07
N SER A 612 48.58 23.70 41.32
CA SER A 612 49.97 23.82 41.72
C SER A 612 50.29 22.75 42.74
N PRO A 613 51.43 22.06 42.63
CA PRO A 613 51.77 21.02 43.57
C PRO A 613 51.98 21.62 44.96
N ALA A 614 51.29 21.10 45.97
CA ALA A 614 51.46 21.53 47.34
C ALA A 614 52.88 21.18 47.83
N LEU A 615 53.62 22.18 48.33
CA LEU A 615 55.01 22.02 48.78
C LEU A 615 55.15 20.92 49.85
N SER A 616 54.14 20.78 50.71
CA SER A 616 54.05 19.71 51.72
C SER A 616 53.97 18.31 51.11
N THR A 617 53.25 18.16 50.01
CA THR A 617 53.09 16.87 49.31
C THR A 617 54.39 16.48 48.59
N ILE A 618 55.07 17.45 47.97
CA ILE A 618 56.41 17.23 47.38
C ILE A 618 57.41 16.84 48.48
N GLN A 619 57.43 17.55 49.61
CA GLN A 619 58.35 17.25 50.72
C GLN A 619 58.13 15.85 51.30
N ASN A 620 56.87 15.42 51.43
CA ASN A 620 56.53 14.06 51.88
C ASN A 620 56.96 13.00 50.86
N LEU A 621 56.79 13.25 49.55
CA LEU A 621 57.26 12.34 48.49
C LEU A 621 58.79 12.22 48.48
N VAL A 622 59.51 13.32 48.65
CA VAL A 622 60.98 13.33 48.66
C VAL A 622 61.56 12.67 49.91
N GLN A 623 60.88 12.72 51.06
CA GLN A 623 61.31 12.00 52.27
C GLN A 623 61.29 10.47 52.13
N ILE A 624 60.48 9.93 51.22
CA ILE A 624 60.37 8.50 50.96
C ILE A 624 61.57 8.00 50.11
N TYR A 625 62.20 8.87 49.31
CA TYR A 625 63.37 8.54 48.50
C TYR A 625 64.67 8.82 49.27
N GLN A 626 65.24 7.78 49.88
CA GLN A 626 66.57 7.83 50.50
C GLN A 626 67.67 7.56 49.46
N PRO A 627 68.85 8.21 49.56
CA PRO A 627 70.00 7.89 48.70
C PRO A 627 70.41 6.43 48.86
N TYR A 628 70.77 5.78 47.76
CA TYR A 628 71.17 4.36 47.74
C TYR A 628 72.26 4.04 48.77
N GLU A 629 73.18 4.97 49.07
CA GLU A 629 74.24 4.73 50.06
C GLU A 629 73.77 4.62 51.51
N VAL A 630 72.52 4.98 51.80
CA VAL A 630 71.92 4.96 53.16
C VAL A 630 70.94 3.79 53.30
N CYS A 631 70.69 3.04 52.23
CA CYS A 631 69.76 1.93 52.19
C CYS A 631 70.44 0.60 52.60
N PRO A 632 69.76 -0.31 53.32
CA PRO A 632 70.33 -1.58 53.79
C PRO A 632 70.95 -2.44 52.68
N GLU A 633 70.43 -2.32 51.46
CA GLU A 633 70.87 -3.04 50.26
C GLU A 633 72.30 -2.65 49.85
N TYR A 634 72.75 -1.46 50.24
CA TYR A 634 74.13 -1.02 50.03
C TYR A 634 75.11 -1.86 50.86
N ASP A 635 74.78 -2.27 52.09
CA ASP A 635 75.71 -2.99 52.96
C ASP A 635 75.70 -4.52 52.78
N LEU A 636 75.02 -5.04 51.73
CA LEU A 636 74.94 -6.48 51.49
C LEU A 636 76.33 -7.07 51.18
N PRO A 637 76.77 -8.13 51.91
CA PRO A 637 78.06 -8.75 51.68
C PRO A 637 78.11 -9.53 50.36
N GLN A 638 79.32 -9.68 49.82
CA GLN A 638 79.58 -10.49 48.63
C GLN A 638 79.50 -11.98 48.97
N LEU A 639 78.77 -12.76 48.17
CA LEU A 639 78.61 -14.19 48.40
C LEU A 639 79.85 -14.97 47.90
N PRO A 640 80.19 -16.15 48.48
CA PRO A 640 81.33 -16.93 48.06
C PRO A 640 81.20 -17.38 46.59
N GLY A 641 82.14 -16.95 45.73
CA GLY A 641 82.14 -17.26 44.30
C GLY A 641 81.42 -16.24 43.39
N GLU A 642 80.82 -15.19 43.98
CA GLU A 642 80.17 -14.09 43.24
C GLU A 642 81.24 -13.12 42.70
N GLN A 643 81.17 -12.76 41.41
CA GLN A 643 82.06 -11.75 40.81
C GLN A 643 81.59 -10.34 41.18
N TYR A 644 82.50 -9.36 41.27
CA TYR A 644 82.19 -7.98 41.72
C TYR A 644 81.01 -7.33 40.98
N TRP A 645 80.94 -7.51 39.66
CA TRP A 645 79.85 -6.94 38.85
C TRP A 645 78.49 -7.60 39.11
N GLN A 646 78.47 -8.89 39.52
CA GLN A 646 77.25 -9.60 39.89
C GLN A 646 76.75 -9.14 41.26
N TRP A 647 77.68 -8.91 42.18
CA TRP A 647 77.42 -8.35 43.50
C TRP A 647 76.84 -6.92 43.43
N ASP A 648 77.47 -6.02 42.67
CA ASP A 648 76.96 -4.64 42.52
C ASP A 648 75.59 -4.61 41.82
N ARG A 649 75.41 -5.45 40.78
CA ARG A 649 74.11 -5.58 40.11
C ARG A 649 73.03 -6.09 41.04
N ARG A 650 73.31 -7.07 41.91
CA ARG A 650 72.35 -7.59 42.89
C ARG A 650 71.93 -6.52 43.90
N ARG A 651 72.89 -5.74 44.41
CA ARG A 651 72.59 -4.65 45.36
C ARG A 651 71.68 -3.58 44.73
N ARG A 652 71.97 -3.16 43.48
CA ARG A 652 71.13 -2.19 42.76
C ARG A 652 69.75 -2.74 42.40
N THR A 653 69.68 -4.01 41.98
CA THR A 653 68.39 -4.63 41.60
C THR A 653 67.47 -4.77 42.82
N LEU A 654 68.01 -5.02 44.02
CA LEU A 654 67.23 -5.10 45.25
C LEU A 654 66.78 -3.72 45.77
N PHE A 655 67.51 -2.65 45.45
CA PHE A 655 67.11 -1.28 45.77
C PHE A 655 66.04 -0.72 44.82
N GLU A 656 66.02 -1.18 43.57
CA GLU A 656 65.04 -0.76 42.55
C GLU A 656 63.71 -1.55 42.60
N MET A 657 63.65 -2.63 43.39
CA MET A 657 62.43 -3.41 43.70
C MET A 657 61.71 -2.84 44.91
#